data_AF-A0A518SEP6-F1
#
_entry.id   AF-A0A518SEP6-F1
#
_cell.length_a   1.000
_cell.length_b   1.000
_cell.length_c   1.000
_cell.angle_alpha   90.00
_cell.angle_beta   90.00
_cell.angle_gamma   90.00
#
_symmetry.space_group_name_H-M   'P 1'
#
loop_
_entity.id
_entity.type
_entity.pdbx_description
1 polymer ?
#
loop_
_entity_poly.entity_id
_entity_poly.type
_entity_poly.pdbx_seq_one_letter_code
_entity_poly.pdbx_strand_id
1 'polypeptide(L)'
;MTVVLIGSVLAVAPGAAAGATAGGASVTFDAQTSGGYTVTVENVTLPDGGFVTIHDASVTEGNVLGSVVGSSTYLEAGTHESVTVRLDEPLSEDGTYVAMPHMDTNDNRVYEFVSANANADGPYTMSGSAVVDTANVTVSASVSMSDQPTGGNSVVVDRVELSEGGFVAVHDSTLLDGEVTGSVVGHSQYLSAGVHENVRITLNASVGNETVIAMPHMDTNGDEAYTFVESGGETDGPFLTMDDSAVLDTASATVTSEAMVSAENQTTGGHTVTVESVFVPAGGFVTIHDATVTEGAVFDSVRGTSDYLAPGLHRNVQVTLDDPLANDTTIVAMPHKDTDDDMAYTFVESEGATDGPYTSDGSAVVDTATATVSASVTMNTQESGGHTVVVESVDLSDGGFVTIHDSSLFAGDVFGSVVGTSDYLEAGYHEDVEVTLSTPANESQVLVAMAHQDTNGDTTYSFVESEGATDGPYTANGGAVVDTAKALVNAVVVADDQQTDGTTVTVDSVTLANGGFVTIHDSTLADGAVLESVVGTSQYLSAGTHENVTVQLDAELSGEQTVFAMAHKDTNGDMAYSFVQSEGATDGPYVQSGMPVMQSLSVDAPGQTTTTMDEMTTTMDEMTTTMDETDASGSTPGFGVGLALIAVLGAALLALRRD
;
A
#
# COMPACT_ATOMS: atom_id res chain seq x y z
N MET A 1 39.36 -22.53 -26.06
CA MET A 1 38.00 -22.13 -25.66
C MET A 1 38.08 -20.67 -25.35
N THR A 2 37.58 -19.85 -26.26
CA THR A 2 37.70 -18.40 -26.23
C THR A 2 36.50 -17.87 -25.46
N VAL A 3 36.74 -17.34 -24.26
CA VAL A 3 35.74 -16.60 -23.49
C VAL A 3 35.68 -15.21 -24.11
N VAL A 4 34.53 -14.85 -24.68
CA VAL A 4 34.24 -13.51 -25.16
C VAL A 4 33.50 -12.81 -24.04
N LEU A 5 34.21 -11.95 -23.31
CA LEU A 5 33.62 -10.98 -22.38
C LEU A 5 33.15 -9.80 -23.25
N ILE A 6 31.83 -9.59 -23.36
CA ILE A 6 31.28 -8.36 -23.93
C ILE A 6 30.82 -7.51 -22.75
N GLY A 7 31.68 -6.62 -22.28
CA GLY A 7 31.29 -5.53 -21.39
C GLY A 7 30.75 -4.38 -22.24
N SER A 8 29.43 -4.22 -22.26
CA SER A 8 28.76 -3.07 -22.86
C SER A 8 28.76 -1.95 -21.81
N VAL A 9 29.54 -0.90 -22.04
CA VAL A 9 29.48 0.34 -21.24
C VAL A 9 28.21 1.07 -21.66
N LEU A 10 27.23 1.19 -20.77
CA LEU A 10 26.09 2.10 -20.95
C LEU A 10 26.61 3.54 -20.87
N ALA A 11 26.58 4.25 -22.00
CA ALA A 11 26.80 5.69 -22.05
C ALA A 11 25.42 6.37 -22.12
N VAL A 12 25.01 6.98 -21.02
CA VAL A 12 23.85 7.87 -20.95
C VAL A 12 24.25 9.22 -21.54
N ALA A 13 23.51 9.69 -22.54
CA ALA A 13 23.67 11.02 -23.10
C ALA A 13 22.32 11.77 -23.03
N PRO A 14 22.26 12.98 -22.44
CA PRO A 14 21.04 13.78 -22.46
C PRO A 14 20.79 14.29 -23.88
N GLY A 15 19.67 13.87 -24.49
CA GLY A 15 19.32 14.16 -25.88
C GLY A 15 18.04 14.99 -25.98
N ALA A 16 18.19 16.29 -26.25
CA ALA A 16 17.08 17.19 -26.56
C ALA A 16 16.31 16.77 -27.83
N ALA A 17 14.98 16.96 -27.80
CA ALA A 17 14.02 16.61 -28.83
C ALA A 17 14.25 17.30 -30.20
N ALA A 18 14.11 16.52 -31.28
CA ALA A 18 13.28 16.82 -32.47
C ALA A 18 13.60 15.88 -33.66
N GLY A 19 12.58 15.16 -34.16
CA GLY A 19 12.59 14.60 -35.52
C GLY A 19 11.81 13.30 -35.71
N ALA A 20 10.54 13.40 -36.11
CA ALA A 20 9.71 12.27 -36.50
C ALA A 20 10.35 11.42 -37.63
N THR A 21 10.65 10.17 -37.31
CA THR A 21 10.88 9.07 -38.27
C THR A 21 10.20 7.81 -37.72
N ALA A 22 9.73 6.94 -38.61
CA ALA A 22 8.84 5.81 -38.32
C ALA A 22 9.30 4.94 -37.12
N GLY A 23 8.50 4.99 -36.04
CA GLY A 23 8.21 3.89 -35.12
C GLY A 23 9.28 3.46 -34.11
N GLY A 24 10.15 4.34 -33.64
CA GLY A 24 11.05 4.02 -32.51
C GLY A 24 10.39 4.26 -31.16
N ALA A 25 10.82 3.53 -30.13
CA ALA A 25 10.42 3.83 -28.76
C ALA A 25 10.90 5.23 -28.33
N SER A 26 10.12 5.89 -27.48
CA SER A 26 10.42 7.22 -26.95
C SER A 26 9.84 7.36 -25.56
N VAL A 27 10.44 8.18 -24.71
CA VAL A 27 9.89 8.55 -23.41
C VAL A 27 10.12 10.04 -23.16
N THR A 28 9.19 10.67 -22.45
CA THR A 28 9.30 12.04 -21.95
C THR A 28 8.94 12.02 -20.48
N PHE A 29 9.88 12.45 -19.66
CA PHE A 29 9.78 12.46 -18.21
C PHE A 29 10.21 13.83 -17.71
N ASP A 30 9.24 14.63 -17.28
CA ASP A 30 9.46 16.00 -16.87
C ASP A 30 9.71 16.10 -15.36
N ALA A 31 10.43 17.15 -14.96
CA ALA A 31 10.63 17.48 -13.56
C ALA A 31 9.28 17.76 -12.89
N GLN A 32 9.09 17.20 -11.70
CA GLN A 32 7.79 17.20 -11.03
C GLN A 32 7.93 17.23 -9.51
N THR A 33 6.86 17.66 -8.85
CA THR A 33 6.67 17.48 -7.41
C THR A 33 5.73 16.29 -7.22
N SER A 34 6.06 15.40 -6.29
CA SER A 34 5.32 14.18 -6.01
C SER A 34 5.19 14.00 -4.50
N GLY A 35 4.14 13.30 -4.04
CA GLY A 35 4.05 12.85 -2.66
C GLY A 35 4.96 11.65 -2.35
N GLY A 36 5.75 11.19 -3.32
CA GLY A 36 6.74 10.13 -3.17
C GLY A 36 6.22 8.72 -3.47
N TYR A 37 4.91 8.50 -3.57
CA TYR A 37 4.29 7.19 -3.80
C TYR A 37 4.07 6.89 -5.28
N THR A 38 3.91 7.93 -6.10
CA THR A 38 3.75 7.81 -7.55
C THR A 38 4.53 8.87 -8.31
N VAL A 39 4.92 8.58 -9.55
CA VAL A 39 5.45 9.57 -10.49
C VAL A 39 4.69 9.48 -11.81
N THR A 40 4.60 10.58 -12.54
CA THR A 40 3.93 10.61 -13.85
C THR A 40 4.95 10.70 -14.97
N VAL A 41 4.86 9.77 -15.92
CA VAL A 41 5.57 9.82 -17.20
C VAL A 41 4.65 10.48 -18.21
N GLU A 42 5.04 11.67 -18.67
CA GLU A 42 4.20 12.51 -19.53
C GLU A 42 3.83 11.80 -20.84
N ASN A 43 4.78 11.14 -21.47
CA ASN A 43 4.52 10.40 -22.70
C ASN A 43 5.51 9.24 -22.89
N VAL A 44 5.01 8.06 -23.26
CA VAL A 44 5.84 6.92 -23.65
C VAL A 44 5.30 6.26 -24.93
N THR A 45 6.19 5.95 -25.88
CA THR A 45 5.86 5.17 -27.07
C THR A 45 6.55 3.82 -27.00
N LEU A 46 5.76 2.75 -27.06
CA LEU A 46 6.19 1.34 -26.99
C LEU A 46 5.79 0.64 -28.30
N PRO A 47 6.72 0.45 -29.26
CA PRO A 47 6.40 -0.13 -30.57
C PRO A 47 5.73 -1.51 -30.52
N ASP A 48 6.14 -2.35 -29.57
CA ASP A 48 5.68 -3.73 -29.40
C ASP A 48 5.00 -3.95 -28.04
N GLY A 49 4.64 -2.86 -27.33
CA GLY A 49 4.14 -2.91 -25.94
C GLY A 49 5.26 -3.13 -24.92
N GLY A 50 4.90 -3.22 -23.64
CA GLY A 50 5.85 -3.43 -22.55
C GLY A 50 5.59 -2.52 -21.36
N PHE A 51 6.64 -1.96 -20.77
CA PHE A 51 6.57 -1.22 -19.50
C PHE A 51 7.32 0.10 -19.60
N VAL A 52 7.00 1.03 -18.70
CA VAL A 52 7.90 2.12 -18.36
C VAL A 52 8.36 1.96 -16.91
N THR A 53 9.66 1.91 -16.72
CA THR A 53 10.33 1.71 -15.43
C THR A 53 11.00 3.00 -14.99
N ILE A 54 10.92 3.27 -13.69
CA ILE A 54 11.60 4.38 -13.05
C ILE A 54 12.82 3.83 -12.34
N HIS A 55 13.98 4.41 -12.65
CA HIS A 55 15.23 4.14 -11.97
C HIS A 55 15.70 5.34 -11.15
N ASP A 56 16.41 5.09 -10.05
CA ASP A 56 17.22 6.11 -9.39
C ASP A 56 18.48 6.46 -10.19
N ALA A 57 19.24 7.46 -9.71
CA ALA A 57 20.45 7.95 -10.37
C ALA A 57 21.57 6.90 -10.52
N SER A 58 21.60 5.86 -9.67
CA SER A 58 22.65 4.84 -9.65
C SER A 58 22.67 3.97 -10.92
N VAL A 59 21.58 3.98 -11.72
CA VAL A 59 21.56 3.37 -13.06
C VAL A 59 22.67 3.93 -13.96
N THR A 60 22.97 5.23 -13.81
CA THR A 60 24.01 5.91 -14.59
C THR A 60 25.42 5.57 -14.11
N GLU A 61 25.53 5.00 -12.91
CA GLU A 61 26.78 4.56 -12.28
C GLU A 61 27.05 3.05 -12.50
N GLY A 62 26.15 2.37 -13.22
CA GLY A 62 26.26 0.96 -13.57
C GLY A 62 25.49 0.02 -12.65
N ASN A 63 24.76 0.54 -11.65
CA ASN A 63 23.82 -0.26 -10.85
C ASN A 63 22.52 -0.47 -11.62
N VAL A 64 22.55 -1.34 -12.63
CA VAL A 64 21.42 -1.49 -13.56
C VAL A 64 20.20 -2.16 -12.91
N LEU A 65 20.41 -3.20 -12.10
CA LEU A 65 19.30 -3.96 -11.49
C LEU A 65 18.78 -3.30 -10.21
N GLY A 66 19.68 -2.85 -9.34
CA GLY A 66 19.31 -2.29 -8.04
C GLY A 66 18.83 -0.84 -8.07
N SER A 67 18.82 -0.21 -9.25
CA SER A 67 18.31 1.16 -9.42
C SER A 67 16.81 1.21 -9.71
N VAL A 68 16.16 0.09 -10.01
CA VAL A 68 14.72 0.07 -10.30
C VAL A 68 13.95 0.40 -9.02
N VAL A 69 13.14 1.46 -9.07
CA VAL A 69 12.32 1.94 -7.93
C VAL A 69 10.81 1.83 -8.18
N GLY A 70 10.41 1.52 -9.41
CA GLY A 70 9.00 1.30 -9.77
C GLY A 70 8.82 1.00 -11.25
N SER A 71 7.71 0.38 -11.60
CA SER A 71 7.36 0.09 -13.00
C SER A 71 5.85 0.20 -13.21
N SER A 72 5.44 0.64 -14.40
CA SER A 72 4.05 0.63 -14.81
C SER A 72 3.49 -0.79 -14.86
N THR A 73 2.17 -0.90 -14.89
CA THR A 73 1.52 -2.10 -15.45
C THR A 73 1.86 -2.22 -16.94
N TYR A 74 1.54 -3.37 -17.54
CA TYR A 74 1.75 -3.58 -18.96
C TYR A 74 0.97 -2.54 -19.79
N LEU A 75 1.68 -1.90 -20.71
CA LEU A 75 1.15 -0.96 -21.66
C LEU A 75 1.16 -1.60 -23.05
N GLU A 76 -0.01 -1.64 -23.68
CA GLU A 76 -0.18 -2.16 -25.05
C GLU A 76 0.69 -1.37 -26.06
N ALA A 77 0.94 -1.96 -27.23
CA ALA A 77 1.72 -1.28 -28.27
C ALA A 77 1.08 0.05 -28.69
N GLY A 78 1.85 1.14 -28.66
CA GLY A 78 1.34 2.48 -28.98
C GLY A 78 2.02 3.60 -28.20
N THR A 79 1.40 4.77 -28.24
CA THR A 79 1.78 5.94 -27.44
C THR A 79 0.77 6.11 -26.31
N HIS A 80 1.28 6.28 -25.09
CA HIS A 80 0.52 6.50 -23.87
C HIS A 80 0.94 7.84 -23.26
N GLU A 81 -0.03 8.59 -22.77
CA GLU A 81 0.14 9.91 -22.16
C GLU A 81 -0.20 9.83 -20.68
N SER A 82 0.47 10.65 -19.87
CA SER A 82 0.25 10.79 -18.41
C SER A 82 0.19 9.45 -17.67
N VAL A 83 1.17 8.58 -17.93
CA VAL A 83 1.25 7.26 -17.28
C VAL A 83 1.71 7.45 -15.84
N THR A 84 0.83 7.19 -14.88
CA THR A 84 1.18 7.13 -13.46
C THR A 84 1.88 5.82 -13.15
N VAL A 85 3.10 5.90 -12.64
CA VAL A 85 3.89 4.76 -12.15
C VAL A 85 3.87 4.77 -10.63
N ARG A 86 3.33 3.70 -10.04
CA ARG A 86 3.46 3.44 -8.60
C ARG A 86 4.90 3.02 -8.32
N LEU A 87 5.50 3.62 -7.32
CA LEU A 87 6.82 3.24 -6.83
C LEU A 87 6.69 2.09 -5.83
N ASP A 88 7.68 1.20 -5.86
CA ASP A 88 7.72 0.02 -4.99
C ASP A 88 7.97 0.40 -3.54
N GLU A 89 8.70 1.49 -3.36
CA GLU A 89 8.86 2.20 -2.10
C GLU A 89 8.60 3.68 -2.31
N PRO A 90 8.01 4.36 -1.31
CA PRO A 90 7.89 5.80 -1.35
C PRO A 90 9.28 6.45 -1.38
N LEU A 91 9.44 7.49 -2.19
CA LEU A 91 10.66 8.30 -2.20
C LEU A 91 10.78 9.05 -0.86
N SER A 92 11.96 8.97 -0.24
CA SER A 92 12.25 9.68 1.02
C SER A 92 12.97 11.02 0.83
N GLU A 93 13.53 11.27 -0.36
CA GLU A 93 14.29 12.48 -0.65
C GLU A 93 14.20 12.90 -2.12
N ASP A 94 14.41 14.21 -2.34
CA ASP A 94 14.56 14.79 -3.67
C ASP A 94 15.70 14.11 -4.43
N GLY A 95 15.47 13.82 -5.70
CA GLY A 95 16.45 13.06 -6.47
C GLY A 95 16.30 13.21 -7.97
N THR A 96 17.33 12.75 -8.69
CA THR A 96 17.28 12.57 -10.13
C THR A 96 16.85 11.14 -10.43
N TYR A 97 15.79 11.00 -11.22
CA TYR A 97 15.22 9.72 -11.61
C TYR A 97 15.22 9.59 -13.15
N VAL A 98 15.24 8.36 -13.62
CA VAL A 98 15.34 8.01 -15.04
C VAL A 98 14.14 7.17 -15.43
N ALA A 99 13.32 7.65 -16.37
CA ALA A 99 12.29 6.86 -17.00
C ALA A 99 12.89 6.07 -18.17
N MET A 100 12.65 4.77 -18.20
CA MET A 100 13.20 3.85 -19.20
C MET A 100 12.08 2.92 -19.71
N PRO A 101 11.76 2.93 -21.02
CA PRO A 101 10.84 1.95 -21.58
C PRO A 101 11.49 0.57 -21.68
N HIS A 102 10.80 -0.46 -21.21
CA HIS A 102 11.21 -1.86 -21.28
C HIS A 102 10.28 -2.65 -22.20
N MET A 103 10.84 -3.61 -22.93
CA MET A 103 10.10 -4.57 -23.75
C MET A 103 9.50 -5.65 -22.86
N ASP A 104 8.37 -6.22 -23.25
CA ASP A 104 7.94 -7.54 -22.75
C ASP A 104 8.56 -8.59 -23.69
N THR A 105 9.62 -9.27 -23.25
CA THR A 105 10.47 -10.09 -24.16
C THR A 105 9.93 -11.51 -24.35
N ASN A 106 9.07 -11.96 -23.46
CA ASN A 106 8.51 -13.30 -23.40
C ASN A 106 6.97 -13.30 -23.50
N ASP A 107 6.38 -12.15 -23.83
CA ASP A 107 4.94 -11.93 -24.04
C ASP A 107 4.08 -12.34 -22.83
N ASN A 108 4.65 -12.25 -21.62
CA ASN A 108 3.98 -12.65 -20.39
C ASN A 108 3.36 -11.48 -19.63
N ARG A 109 3.55 -10.24 -20.08
CA ARG A 109 3.05 -9.00 -19.48
C ARG A 109 3.50 -8.82 -18.02
N VAL A 110 4.63 -9.43 -17.67
CA VAL A 110 5.30 -9.29 -16.38
C VAL A 110 6.56 -8.48 -16.58
N TYR A 111 6.85 -7.57 -15.67
CA TYR A 111 8.16 -6.94 -15.63
C TYR A 111 9.13 -7.81 -14.81
N GLU A 112 10.01 -8.55 -15.48
CA GLU A 112 10.96 -9.49 -14.88
C GLU A 112 12.42 -9.04 -15.03
N PHE A 113 12.68 -7.79 -15.42
CA PHE A 113 14.04 -7.32 -15.66
C PHE A 113 14.97 -7.54 -14.45
N VAL A 114 14.50 -7.21 -13.25
CA VAL A 114 15.28 -7.38 -12.01
C VAL A 114 15.45 -8.86 -11.66
N SER A 115 14.34 -9.60 -11.62
CA SER A 115 14.29 -10.98 -11.16
C SER A 115 14.95 -11.97 -12.11
N ALA A 116 14.78 -11.76 -13.42
CA ALA A 116 15.49 -12.49 -14.46
C ALA A 116 16.95 -12.04 -14.62
N ASN A 117 17.48 -11.16 -13.75
CA ASN A 117 18.85 -10.66 -13.82
C ASN A 117 19.20 -10.08 -15.20
N ALA A 118 18.33 -9.20 -15.72
CA ALA A 118 18.38 -8.58 -17.05
C ALA A 118 18.34 -9.57 -18.24
N ASN A 119 17.94 -10.83 -18.03
CA ASN A 119 17.77 -11.79 -19.14
C ASN A 119 16.36 -11.76 -19.76
N ALA A 120 15.40 -11.13 -19.09
CA ALA A 120 14.09 -10.81 -19.61
C ALA A 120 13.90 -9.28 -19.56
N ASP A 121 12.94 -8.81 -20.35
CA ASP A 121 12.44 -7.43 -20.36
C ASP A 121 13.51 -6.37 -20.41
N GLY A 122 14.43 -6.52 -21.36
CA GLY A 122 15.46 -5.53 -21.60
C GLY A 122 14.88 -4.17 -22.03
N PRO A 123 15.63 -3.08 -21.83
CA PRO A 123 15.17 -1.77 -22.24
C PRO A 123 15.06 -1.66 -23.76
N TYR A 124 14.09 -0.90 -24.24
CA TYR A 124 14.08 -0.46 -25.63
C TYR A 124 15.37 0.30 -25.92
N THR A 125 16.03 -0.02 -27.05
CA THR A 125 17.29 0.63 -27.43
C THR A 125 17.17 1.39 -28.74
N MET A 126 17.85 2.54 -28.81
CA MET A 126 18.00 3.33 -30.02
C MET A 126 19.49 3.60 -30.27
N SER A 127 19.98 3.25 -31.46
CA SER A 127 21.40 3.36 -31.83
C SER A 127 22.36 2.65 -30.86
N GLY A 128 21.90 1.59 -30.19
CA GLY A 128 22.69 0.78 -29.26
C GLY A 128 22.73 1.29 -27.82
N SER A 129 22.02 2.38 -27.49
CA SER A 129 21.82 2.86 -26.11
C SER A 129 20.36 2.69 -25.70
N ALA A 130 20.10 2.51 -24.41
CA ALA A 130 18.74 2.49 -23.87
C ALA A 130 18.04 3.83 -24.15
N VAL A 131 16.75 3.76 -24.49
CA VAL A 131 15.87 4.93 -24.56
C VAL A 131 15.56 5.34 -23.13
N VAL A 132 15.96 6.55 -22.77
CA VAL A 132 15.75 7.10 -21.43
C VAL A 132 15.43 8.57 -21.50
N ASP A 133 14.74 9.07 -20.48
CA ASP A 133 14.68 10.49 -20.15
C ASP A 133 14.88 10.66 -18.65
N THR A 134 15.38 11.83 -18.23
CA THR A 134 15.84 12.07 -16.86
C THR A 134 15.24 13.35 -16.32
N ALA A 135 14.69 13.28 -15.12
CA ALA A 135 14.11 14.42 -14.44
C ALA A 135 14.43 14.43 -12.95
N ASN A 136 14.34 15.63 -12.36
CA ASN A 136 14.34 15.77 -10.91
C ASN A 136 12.92 15.59 -10.38
N VAL A 137 12.77 14.78 -9.35
CA VAL A 137 11.53 14.64 -8.59
C VAL A 137 11.76 15.25 -7.21
N THR A 138 10.91 16.20 -6.85
CA THR A 138 10.86 16.79 -5.50
C THR A 138 9.80 16.06 -4.67
N VAL A 139 10.20 15.54 -3.51
CA VAL A 139 9.33 14.81 -2.59
C VAL A 139 8.66 15.80 -1.65
N SER A 140 7.33 15.91 -1.76
CA SER A 140 6.50 16.88 -1.06
C SER A 140 5.03 16.44 -1.12
N ALA A 141 4.21 17.03 -1.99
CA ALA A 141 2.83 16.61 -2.20
C ALA A 141 2.41 16.78 -3.67
N SER A 142 1.33 16.10 -4.04
CA SER A 142 0.57 16.39 -5.24
C SER A 142 -0.91 16.52 -4.90
N VAL A 143 -1.66 17.33 -5.65
CA VAL A 143 -3.09 17.53 -5.43
C VAL A 143 -3.78 17.72 -6.79
N SER A 144 -4.99 17.20 -6.90
CA SER A 144 -5.86 17.38 -8.07
C SER A 144 -7.30 17.62 -7.64
N MET A 145 -7.95 18.56 -8.31
CA MET A 145 -9.33 18.94 -8.03
C MET A 145 -10.05 19.36 -9.31
N SER A 146 -11.19 18.74 -9.58
CA SER A 146 -12.02 19.05 -10.75
C SER A 146 -13.08 20.10 -10.44
N ASP A 147 -13.48 20.82 -11.50
CA ASP A 147 -14.69 21.64 -11.52
C ASP A 147 -15.89 20.84 -11.00
N GLN A 148 -16.68 21.44 -10.11
CA GLN A 148 -17.72 20.69 -9.40
C GLN A 148 -18.93 21.54 -9.00
N PRO A 149 -20.13 20.91 -8.91
CA PRO A 149 -21.25 21.52 -8.22
C PRO A 149 -21.01 21.57 -6.71
N THR A 150 -21.49 22.62 -6.06
CA THR A 150 -21.47 22.73 -4.60
C THR A 150 -22.77 23.33 -4.06
N GLY A 151 -23.13 22.98 -2.83
CA GLY A 151 -24.15 23.71 -2.07
C GLY A 151 -23.61 24.99 -1.41
N GLY A 152 -22.31 25.25 -1.56
CA GLY A 152 -21.57 26.34 -0.91
C GLY A 152 -20.85 25.93 0.37
N ASN A 153 -21.23 24.81 1.00
CA ASN A 153 -20.74 24.39 2.33
C ASN A 153 -19.68 23.28 2.30
N SER A 154 -19.40 22.68 1.15
CA SER A 154 -18.42 21.62 1.01
C SER A 154 -17.87 21.54 -0.40
N VAL A 155 -16.65 21.04 -0.54
CA VAL A 155 -16.05 20.65 -1.82
C VAL A 155 -15.35 19.30 -1.67
N VAL A 156 -15.06 18.63 -2.78
CA VAL A 156 -14.33 17.37 -2.84
C VAL A 156 -13.02 17.60 -3.59
N VAL A 157 -11.91 17.18 -3.00
CA VAL A 157 -10.61 17.11 -3.65
C VAL A 157 -10.47 15.70 -4.22
N ASP A 158 -10.22 15.58 -5.52
CA ASP A 158 -10.31 14.29 -6.22
C ASP A 158 -9.21 13.34 -5.73
N ARG A 159 -7.97 13.84 -5.65
CA ARG A 159 -6.82 13.08 -5.15
C ARG A 159 -5.78 14.01 -4.55
N VAL A 160 -5.20 13.60 -3.42
CA VAL A 160 -4.03 14.22 -2.80
C VAL A 160 -3.03 13.13 -2.42
N GLU A 161 -1.76 13.37 -2.69
CA GLU A 161 -0.66 12.49 -2.28
C GLU A 161 0.28 13.29 -1.39
N LEU A 162 0.55 12.78 -0.19
CA LEU A 162 1.36 13.47 0.82
C LEU A 162 2.61 12.64 1.14
N SER A 163 3.80 13.24 1.08
CA SER A 163 5.04 12.60 1.51
C SER A 163 5.11 12.43 3.03
N GLU A 164 4.45 13.33 3.76
CA GLU A 164 4.36 13.34 5.21
C GLU A 164 2.90 13.60 5.64
N GLY A 165 2.57 13.31 6.89
CA GLY A 165 1.21 13.59 7.39
C GLY A 165 0.86 15.08 7.40
N GLY A 166 -0.42 15.40 7.23
CA GLY A 166 -0.87 16.78 7.15
C GLY A 166 -2.36 16.94 6.87
N PHE A 167 -2.71 18.00 6.15
CA PHE A 167 -4.08 18.44 5.88
C PHE A 167 -4.22 18.88 4.42
N VAL A 168 -5.46 19.00 3.95
CA VAL A 168 -5.79 19.75 2.73
C VAL A 168 -6.64 20.95 3.11
N ALA A 169 -6.10 22.15 2.93
CA ALA A 169 -6.82 23.41 3.09
C ALA A 169 -7.47 23.81 1.77
N VAL A 170 -8.66 24.39 1.85
CA VAL A 170 -9.34 25.00 0.71
C VAL A 170 -9.32 26.50 0.91
N HIS A 171 -8.78 27.20 -0.08
CA HIS A 171 -8.75 28.65 -0.13
C HIS A 171 -9.77 29.18 -1.14
N ASP A 172 -10.30 30.36 -0.88
CA ASP A 172 -11.02 31.15 -1.88
C ASP A 172 -10.05 31.92 -2.81
N SER A 173 -10.63 32.60 -3.79
CA SER A 173 -9.85 33.36 -4.79
C SER A 173 -9.04 34.53 -4.22
N THR A 174 -9.28 34.98 -2.97
CA THR A 174 -8.51 36.07 -2.35
C THR A 174 -7.07 35.69 -2.05
N LEU A 175 -6.75 34.39 -2.04
CA LEU A 175 -5.36 33.91 -2.00
C LEU A 175 -4.53 34.48 -3.16
N LEU A 176 -5.12 34.55 -4.35
CA LEU A 176 -4.47 35.08 -5.56
C LEU A 176 -4.27 36.60 -5.49
N ASP A 177 -5.01 37.28 -4.62
CA ASP A 177 -4.83 38.71 -4.31
C ASP A 177 -3.81 38.95 -3.17
N GLY A 178 -3.23 37.88 -2.61
CA GLY A 178 -2.20 37.90 -1.57
C GLY A 178 -2.71 37.77 -0.13
N GLU A 179 -4.00 37.52 0.09
CA GLU A 179 -4.55 37.23 1.42
C GLU A 179 -4.29 35.75 1.78
N VAL A 180 -3.32 35.49 2.65
CA VAL A 180 -2.85 34.12 2.93
C VAL A 180 -3.75 33.38 3.92
N THR A 181 -3.77 33.79 5.19
CA THR A 181 -4.58 33.10 6.21
C THR A 181 -6.07 33.43 6.12
N GLY A 182 -6.41 34.62 5.62
CA GLY A 182 -7.79 35.07 5.46
C GLY A 182 -8.56 34.38 4.34
N SER A 183 -7.86 33.76 3.39
CA SER A 183 -8.48 33.04 2.26
C SER A 183 -8.87 31.61 2.59
N VAL A 184 -8.40 31.03 3.71
CA VAL A 184 -8.76 29.67 4.12
C VAL A 184 -10.26 29.61 4.45
N VAL A 185 -11.01 28.87 3.64
CA VAL A 185 -12.46 28.69 3.79
C VAL A 185 -12.85 27.33 4.35
N GLY A 186 -11.93 26.35 4.40
CA GLY A 186 -12.13 25.04 5.03
C GLY A 186 -10.85 24.21 5.03
N HIS A 187 -10.87 23.08 5.72
CA HIS A 187 -9.74 22.13 5.73
C HIS A 187 -10.22 20.69 6.03
N SER A 188 -9.39 19.71 5.70
CA SER A 188 -9.61 18.30 6.03
C SER A 188 -9.31 18.03 7.50
N GLN A 189 -9.69 16.84 7.97
CA GLN A 189 -9.03 16.26 9.15
C GLN A 189 -7.59 15.88 8.81
N TYR A 190 -6.80 15.48 9.81
CA TYR A 190 -5.47 14.95 9.59
C TYR A 190 -5.52 13.76 8.62
N LEU A 191 -4.60 13.77 7.66
CA LEU A 191 -4.34 12.71 6.70
C LEU A 191 -2.91 12.23 6.93
N SER A 192 -2.72 10.91 7.05
CA SER A 192 -1.38 10.32 7.08
C SER A 192 -0.65 10.56 5.75
N ALA A 193 0.66 10.32 5.71
CA ALA A 193 1.37 10.19 4.43
C ALA A 193 0.70 9.12 3.56
N GLY A 194 0.78 9.26 2.23
CA GLY A 194 0.16 8.35 1.27
C GLY A 194 -0.76 9.03 0.27
N VAL A 195 -1.46 8.20 -0.50
CA VAL A 195 -2.47 8.62 -1.49
C VAL A 195 -3.84 8.62 -0.84
N HIS A 196 -4.58 9.72 -0.98
CA HIS A 196 -5.96 9.86 -0.53
C HIS A 196 -6.82 10.35 -1.69
N GLU A 197 -8.03 9.82 -1.80
CA GLU A 197 -8.96 10.15 -2.87
C GLU A 197 -10.31 10.60 -2.31
N ASN A 198 -11.04 11.38 -3.11
CA ASN A 198 -12.38 11.86 -2.80
C ASN A 198 -12.46 12.57 -1.43
N VAL A 199 -11.42 13.33 -1.08
CA VAL A 199 -11.29 13.99 0.22
C VAL A 199 -12.31 15.12 0.31
N ARG A 200 -13.35 14.89 1.12
CA ARG A 200 -14.43 15.84 1.32
C ARG A 200 -14.08 16.88 2.39
N ILE A 201 -14.11 18.15 2.00
CA ILE A 201 -13.80 19.29 2.86
C ILE A 201 -15.07 20.03 3.23
N THR A 202 -15.34 20.17 4.54
CA THR A 202 -16.40 21.06 5.03
C THR A 202 -15.87 22.48 5.12
N LEU A 203 -16.66 23.44 4.62
CA LEU A 203 -16.28 24.83 4.58
C LEU A 203 -16.84 25.60 5.78
N ASN A 204 -15.97 26.32 6.46
CA ASN A 204 -16.28 27.24 7.56
C ASN A 204 -16.97 28.52 7.05
N ALA A 205 -16.72 28.88 5.79
CA ALA A 205 -17.38 29.98 5.09
C ALA A 205 -17.97 29.46 3.78
N SER A 206 -19.22 29.84 3.48
CA SER A 206 -19.85 29.41 2.23
C SER A 206 -19.17 30.07 1.04
N VAL A 207 -18.80 29.26 0.04
CA VAL A 207 -18.31 29.75 -1.25
C VAL A 207 -19.48 30.03 -2.20
N GLY A 208 -19.27 30.97 -3.11
CA GLY A 208 -20.17 31.32 -4.21
C GLY A 208 -19.84 30.58 -5.51
N ASN A 209 -20.26 31.16 -6.64
CA ASN A 209 -19.70 30.77 -7.94
C ASN A 209 -18.32 31.40 -8.09
N GLU A 210 -17.28 30.63 -7.78
CA GLU A 210 -15.91 31.14 -7.73
C GLU A 210 -14.88 30.04 -7.97
N THR A 211 -13.63 30.44 -8.09
CA THR A 211 -12.50 29.52 -8.07
C THR A 211 -12.13 29.23 -6.63
N VAL A 212 -12.07 27.94 -6.29
CA VAL A 212 -11.51 27.44 -5.04
C VAL A 212 -10.15 26.81 -5.33
N ILE A 213 -9.29 26.82 -4.32
CA ILE A 213 -7.89 26.38 -4.44
C ILE A 213 -7.64 25.34 -3.36
N ALA A 214 -7.37 24.10 -3.75
CA ALA A 214 -6.94 23.05 -2.85
C ALA A 214 -5.43 23.15 -2.64
N MET A 215 -5.00 23.20 -1.38
CA MET A 215 -3.59 23.33 -0.99
C MET A 215 -3.29 22.32 0.12
N PRO A 216 -2.38 21.36 -0.08
CA PRO A 216 -1.88 20.52 0.99
C PRO A 216 -1.03 21.31 1.98
N HIS A 217 -1.21 21.05 3.28
CA HIS A 217 -0.46 21.62 4.40
C HIS A 217 0.16 20.52 5.25
N MET A 218 1.39 20.72 5.73
CA MET A 218 2.10 19.78 6.61
C MET A 218 1.60 19.89 8.05
N ASP A 219 1.67 18.81 8.83
CA ASP A 219 1.59 18.90 10.30
C ASP A 219 2.98 19.20 10.88
N THR A 220 3.33 20.50 10.95
CA THR A 220 4.71 20.92 11.27
C THR A 220 5.07 20.81 12.75
N ASN A 221 4.07 20.72 13.62
CA ASN A 221 4.25 20.66 15.08
C ASN A 221 3.94 19.26 15.64
N GLY A 222 3.40 18.35 14.82
CA GLY A 222 3.11 16.96 15.15
C GLY A 222 1.95 16.82 16.15
N ASP A 223 1.00 17.76 16.15
CA ASP A 223 -0.15 17.74 17.06
C ASP A 223 -1.46 17.28 16.40
N GLU A 224 -1.42 16.92 15.11
CA GLU A 224 -2.54 16.47 14.29
C GLU A 224 -3.73 17.45 14.25
N ALA A 225 -3.52 18.72 14.65
CA ALA A 225 -4.52 19.77 14.61
C ALA A 225 -4.12 20.87 13.62
N TYR A 226 -5.03 21.22 12.70
CA TYR A 226 -4.78 22.31 11.77
C TYR A 226 -4.83 23.67 12.50
N THR A 227 -3.68 24.35 12.57
CA THR A 227 -3.48 25.61 13.31
C THR A 227 -2.87 26.74 12.49
N PHE A 228 -2.79 26.59 11.15
CA PHE A 228 -2.23 27.58 10.23
C PHE A 228 -2.85 28.98 10.36
N VAL A 229 -4.18 29.05 10.48
CA VAL A 229 -4.88 30.34 10.57
C VAL A 229 -4.63 31.00 11.93
N GLU A 230 -4.73 30.24 13.02
CA GLU A 230 -4.55 30.69 14.39
C GLU A 230 -3.12 31.15 14.69
N SER A 231 -2.13 30.46 14.11
CA SER A 231 -0.71 30.80 14.27
C SER A 231 -0.28 31.97 13.39
N GLY A 232 -1.11 32.37 12.41
CA GLY A 232 -0.74 33.38 11.43
C GLY A 232 0.21 32.85 10.34
N GLY A 233 0.18 31.54 10.09
CA GLY A 233 1.01 30.83 9.10
C GLY A 233 2.34 30.33 9.63
N GLU A 234 2.56 30.36 10.94
CA GLU A 234 3.82 29.91 11.58
C GLU A 234 3.86 28.40 11.83
N THR A 235 2.68 27.79 12.00
CA THR A 235 2.48 26.34 12.04
C THR A 235 1.67 25.91 10.83
N ASP A 236 1.84 24.65 10.47
CA ASP A 236 1.13 23.92 9.45
C ASP A 236 1.20 24.60 8.10
N GLY A 237 2.41 24.96 7.68
CA GLY A 237 2.66 25.60 6.39
C GLY A 237 2.32 24.68 5.22
N PRO A 238 2.13 25.25 4.02
CA PRO A 238 1.84 24.47 2.83
C PRO A 238 3.02 23.58 2.43
N PHE A 239 2.72 22.42 1.85
CA PHE A 239 3.71 21.66 1.08
C PHE A 239 4.23 22.53 -0.08
N LEU A 240 5.54 22.43 -0.35
CA LEU A 240 6.21 23.27 -1.34
C LEU A 240 6.70 22.47 -2.54
N THR A 241 6.68 23.10 -3.70
CA THR A 241 7.30 22.60 -4.93
C THR A 241 8.81 22.90 -4.93
N MET A 242 9.53 22.40 -5.93
CA MET A 242 10.96 22.67 -6.12
C MET A 242 11.32 24.17 -6.20
N ASP A 243 10.38 25.01 -6.64
CA ASP A 243 10.58 26.47 -6.77
C ASP A 243 10.18 27.24 -5.50
N ASP A 244 10.05 26.56 -4.35
CA ASP A 244 9.57 27.10 -3.06
C ASP A 244 8.15 27.72 -3.15
N SER A 245 7.36 27.34 -4.15
CA SER A 245 5.95 27.74 -4.29
C SER A 245 5.02 26.68 -3.73
N ALA A 246 3.88 27.08 -3.15
CA ALA A 246 2.93 26.13 -2.57
C ALA A 246 2.39 25.14 -3.62
N VAL A 247 2.30 23.87 -3.25
CA VAL A 247 1.58 22.86 -4.00
C VAL A 247 0.09 23.20 -3.93
N LEU A 248 -0.54 23.42 -5.09
CA LEU A 248 -1.96 23.73 -5.16
C LEU A 248 -2.56 23.29 -6.49
N ASP A 249 -3.86 23.09 -6.49
CA ASP A 249 -4.67 22.97 -7.71
C ASP A 249 -5.95 23.80 -7.57
N THR A 250 -6.57 24.16 -8.69
CA THR A 250 -7.72 25.08 -8.72
C THR A 250 -8.90 24.44 -9.43
N ALA A 251 -10.08 24.66 -8.87
CA ALA A 251 -11.34 24.22 -9.47
C ALA A 251 -12.39 25.32 -9.44
N SER A 252 -13.29 25.31 -10.41
CA SER A 252 -14.49 26.13 -10.40
C SER A 252 -15.55 25.47 -9.53
N ALA A 253 -15.91 26.11 -8.42
CA ALA A 253 -17.05 25.73 -7.59
C ALA A 253 -18.31 26.42 -8.14
N THR A 254 -19.28 25.64 -8.61
CA THR A 254 -20.56 26.16 -9.10
C THR A 254 -21.65 25.90 -8.08
N VAL A 255 -22.09 26.95 -7.40
CA VAL A 255 -23.21 26.88 -6.46
C VAL A 255 -24.50 26.57 -7.20
N THR A 256 -25.12 25.47 -6.83
CA THR A 256 -26.41 25.03 -7.38
C THR A 256 -27.25 24.35 -6.30
N SER A 257 -28.57 24.46 -6.47
CA SER A 257 -29.58 23.77 -5.67
C SER A 257 -30.24 22.63 -6.44
N GLU A 258 -29.79 22.37 -7.67
CA GLU A 258 -30.27 21.26 -8.49
C GLU A 258 -29.42 20.03 -8.21
N ALA A 259 -30.08 18.91 -7.89
CA ALA A 259 -29.38 17.63 -7.74
C ALA A 259 -28.86 17.15 -9.09
N MET A 260 -27.77 16.37 -9.04
CA MET A 260 -27.16 15.75 -10.21
C MET A 260 -26.80 14.30 -9.86
N VAL A 261 -26.79 13.42 -10.84
CA VAL A 261 -26.35 12.03 -10.69
C VAL A 261 -25.71 11.58 -12.01
N SER A 262 -24.64 10.80 -11.90
CA SER A 262 -23.95 10.14 -13.01
C SER A 262 -23.81 8.66 -12.66
N ALA A 263 -24.24 7.80 -13.57
CA ALA A 263 -24.11 6.36 -13.46
C ALA A 263 -23.46 5.79 -14.73
N GLU A 264 -22.47 4.93 -14.56
CA GLU A 264 -21.77 4.30 -15.67
C GLU A 264 -22.13 2.82 -15.83
N ASN A 265 -22.01 2.33 -17.07
CA ASN A 265 -22.16 0.91 -17.35
C ASN A 265 -21.13 0.11 -16.55
N GLN A 266 -21.57 -0.95 -15.89
CA GLN A 266 -20.71 -1.71 -14.99
C GLN A 266 -21.03 -3.21 -15.04
N THR A 267 -20.06 -3.99 -14.56
CA THR A 267 -20.27 -5.41 -14.24
C THR A 267 -20.43 -5.52 -12.75
N THR A 268 -21.37 -6.36 -12.30
CA THR A 268 -21.70 -6.56 -10.89
C THR A 268 -22.06 -8.02 -10.66
N GLY A 269 -21.94 -8.53 -9.43
CA GLY A 269 -22.57 -9.80 -9.03
C GLY A 269 -24.08 -9.65 -8.83
N GLY A 270 -24.60 -8.43 -8.93
CA GLY A 270 -26.02 -8.12 -8.79
C GLY A 270 -26.41 -7.76 -7.36
N HIS A 271 -25.48 -7.73 -6.40
CA HIS A 271 -25.75 -7.37 -5.01
C HIS A 271 -25.33 -5.94 -4.68
N THR A 272 -24.38 -5.38 -5.41
CA THR A 272 -23.99 -3.97 -5.28
C THR A 272 -23.93 -3.25 -6.62
N VAL A 273 -24.15 -1.95 -6.57
CA VAL A 273 -24.00 -1.04 -7.72
C VAL A 273 -23.25 0.19 -7.26
N THR A 274 -22.26 0.63 -8.04
CA THR A 274 -21.54 1.88 -7.78
C THR A 274 -22.12 3.01 -8.63
N VAL A 275 -22.50 4.11 -7.98
CA VAL A 275 -22.87 5.37 -8.62
C VAL A 275 -21.63 6.26 -8.68
N GLU A 276 -21.17 6.56 -9.90
CA GLU A 276 -19.94 7.32 -10.16
C GLU A 276 -19.93 8.67 -9.43
N SER A 277 -21.03 9.41 -9.51
CA SER A 277 -21.19 10.64 -8.73
C SER A 277 -22.64 11.01 -8.47
N VAL A 278 -22.89 11.65 -7.33
CA VAL A 278 -24.19 12.21 -6.98
C VAL A 278 -24.02 13.50 -6.19
N PHE A 279 -24.73 14.55 -6.60
CA PHE A 279 -24.82 15.81 -5.89
C PHE A 279 -26.21 15.95 -5.27
N VAL A 280 -26.28 15.92 -3.94
CA VAL A 280 -27.52 16.07 -3.15
C VAL A 280 -27.50 17.40 -2.38
N PRO A 281 -28.09 18.49 -2.91
CA PRO A 281 -27.88 19.84 -2.37
C PRO A 281 -28.43 20.06 -0.94
N ALA A 282 -29.39 19.24 -0.50
CA ALA A 282 -29.94 19.29 0.85
C ALA A 282 -29.70 18.00 1.64
N GLY A 283 -28.82 17.12 1.15
CA GLY A 283 -28.63 15.77 1.70
C GLY A 283 -29.72 14.79 1.28
N GLY A 284 -29.58 13.53 1.65
CA GLY A 284 -30.53 12.48 1.31
C GLY A 284 -29.84 11.21 0.89
N PHE A 285 -30.27 10.60 -0.21
CA PHE A 285 -29.86 9.26 -0.61
C PHE A 285 -29.70 9.17 -2.12
N VAL A 286 -29.03 8.13 -2.61
CA VAL A 286 -29.19 7.67 -4.00
C VAL A 286 -29.81 6.28 -4.01
N THR A 287 -30.91 6.14 -4.73
CA THR A 287 -31.67 4.90 -4.86
C THR A 287 -31.46 4.32 -6.25
N ILE A 288 -31.23 3.01 -6.31
CA ILE A 288 -31.15 2.26 -7.55
C ILE A 288 -32.51 1.65 -7.83
N HIS A 289 -33.07 2.02 -8.98
CA HIS A 289 -34.25 1.38 -9.54
C HIS A 289 -33.88 0.48 -10.71
N ASP A 290 -34.70 -0.52 -11.00
CA ASP A 290 -34.66 -1.20 -12.30
C ASP A 290 -35.43 -0.43 -13.38
N ALA A 291 -35.35 -0.92 -14.62
CA ALA A 291 -35.98 -0.30 -15.78
C ALA A 291 -37.51 -0.10 -15.65
N THR A 292 -38.19 -0.86 -14.80
CA THR A 292 -39.66 -0.81 -14.66
C THR A 292 -40.14 0.51 -14.04
N VAL A 293 -39.25 1.30 -13.41
CA VAL A 293 -39.57 2.65 -12.95
C VAL A 293 -40.05 3.54 -14.11
N THR A 294 -39.45 3.35 -15.29
CA THR A 294 -39.81 4.10 -16.52
C THR A 294 -41.15 3.64 -17.11
N GLU A 295 -41.65 2.48 -16.68
CA GLU A 295 -42.94 1.90 -17.05
C GLU A 295 -44.05 2.24 -16.03
N GLY A 296 -43.70 2.97 -14.97
CA GLY A 296 -44.62 3.43 -13.93
C GLY A 296 -44.66 2.57 -12.66
N ALA A 297 -43.80 1.55 -12.55
CA ALA A 297 -43.65 0.75 -11.33
C ALA A 297 -42.78 1.48 -10.30
N VAL A 298 -43.28 2.57 -9.72
CA VAL A 298 -42.48 3.50 -8.89
C VAL A 298 -41.85 2.81 -7.66
N PHE A 299 -42.62 2.01 -6.92
CA PHE A 299 -42.15 1.39 -5.67
C PHE A 299 -41.49 0.03 -5.91
N ASP A 300 -42.12 -0.84 -6.71
CA ASP A 300 -41.62 -2.20 -6.99
C ASP A 300 -40.30 -2.23 -7.79
N SER A 301 -39.92 -1.11 -8.39
CA SER A 301 -38.66 -0.97 -9.12
C SER A 301 -37.46 -0.70 -8.22
N VAL A 302 -37.66 -0.28 -6.96
CA VAL A 302 -36.54 -0.03 -6.02
C VAL A 302 -35.79 -1.33 -5.80
N ARG A 303 -34.47 -1.30 -5.99
CA ARG A 303 -33.57 -2.45 -5.78
C ARG A 303 -32.66 -2.26 -4.58
N GLY A 304 -32.30 -1.03 -4.27
CA GLY A 304 -31.53 -0.68 -3.07
C GLY A 304 -31.33 0.82 -2.95
N THR A 305 -30.91 1.27 -1.77
CA THR A 305 -30.66 2.68 -1.47
C THR A 305 -29.38 2.82 -0.67
N SER A 306 -28.61 3.88 -0.95
CA SER A 306 -27.40 4.21 -0.18
C SER A 306 -27.72 4.50 1.29
N ASP A 307 -26.70 4.49 2.14
CA ASP A 307 -26.76 5.21 3.42
C ASP A 307 -26.99 6.72 3.19
N TYR A 308 -27.32 7.43 4.27
CA TYR A 308 -27.52 8.88 4.21
C TYR A 308 -26.25 9.60 3.72
N LEU A 309 -26.43 10.39 2.67
CA LEU A 309 -25.46 11.27 2.06
C LEU A 309 -25.67 12.69 2.57
N ALA A 310 -24.67 13.24 3.27
CA ALA A 310 -24.68 14.64 3.71
C ALA A 310 -24.79 15.62 2.51
N PRO A 311 -25.28 16.87 2.70
CA PRO A 311 -25.48 17.80 1.60
C PRO A 311 -24.20 18.10 0.80
N GLY A 312 -24.17 17.84 -0.50
CA GLY A 312 -23.02 18.13 -1.37
C GLY A 312 -22.75 17.04 -2.42
N LEU A 313 -21.55 17.08 -3.00
CA LEU A 313 -21.08 16.11 -3.99
C LEU A 313 -20.50 14.87 -3.30
N HIS A 314 -20.83 13.69 -3.82
CA HIS A 314 -20.27 12.39 -3.47
C HIS A 314 -19.82 11.68 -4.74
N ARG A 315 -18.76 10.88 -4.62
CA ARG A 315 -18.15 10.10 -5.69
C ARG A 315 -18.13 8.63 -5.29
N ASN A 316 -18.19 7.73 -6.27
CA ASN A 316 -18.06 6.28 -6.07
C ASN A 316 -18.97 5.74 -4.97
N VAL A 317 -20.24 6.16 -4.95
CA VAL A 317 -21.21 5.75 -3.93
C VAL A 317 -21.63 4.32 -4.20
N GLN A 318 -21.16 3.38 -3.39
CA GLN A 318 -21.61 2.00 -3.43
C GLN A 318 -23.00 1.88 -2.81
N VAL A 319 -23.92 1.22 -3.51
CA VAL A 319 -25.29 0.93 -3.05
C VAL A 319 -25.45 -0.59 -2.97
N THR A 320 -25.73 -1.09 -1.77
CA THR A 320 -26.16 -2.48 -1.58
C THR A 320 -27.61 -2.62 -2.01
N LEU A 321 -27.92 -3.69 -2.73
CA LEU A 321 -29.25 -4.00 -3.24
C LEU A 321 -29.98 -4.96 -2.30
N ASP A 322 -31.08 -4.48 -1.71
CA ASP A 322 -32.00 -5.31 -0.93
C ASP A 322 -32.64 -6.42 -1.77
N ASP A 323 -32.93 -6.10 -3.03
CA ASP A 323 -33.41 -7.02 -4.06
C ASP A 323 -32.37 -7.13 -5.17
N PRO A 324 -31.52 -8.18 -5.17
CA PRO A 324 -30.44 -8.35 -6.14
C PRO A 324 -30.90 -8.41 -7.60
N LEU A 325 -30.04 -7.95 -8.51
CA LEU A 325 -30.26 -8.05 -9.95
C LEU A 325 -30.05 -9.49 -10.41
N ALA A 326 -31.09 -10.12 -10.94
CA ALA A 326 -31.01 -11.52 -11.38
C ALA A 326 -30.43 -11.71 -12.79
N ASN A 327 -30.43 -10.65 -13.62
CA ASN A 327 -29.97 -10.70 -15.02
C ASN A 327 -29.50 -9.31 -15.45
N ASP A 328 -28.75 -9.25 -16.55
CA ASP A 328 -28.39 -8.00 -17.22
C ASP A 328 -29.62 -7.10 -17.40
N THR A 329 -29.50 -5.86 -16.94
CA THR A 329 -30.61 -4.90 -16.97
C THR A 329 -30.11 -3.46 -17.04
N THR A 330 -31.02 -2.55 -17.37
CA THR A 330 -30.82 -1.13 -17.12
C THR A 330 -31.16 -0.83 -15.65
N ILE A 331 -30.24 -0.17 -14.99
CA ILE A 331 -30.43 0.46 -13.69
C ILE A 331 -30.71 1.96 -13.88
N VAL A 332 -31.46 2.54 -12.97
CA VAL A 332 -31.79 3.96 -12.93
C VAL A 332 -31.38 4.48 -11.57
N ALA A 333 -30.29 5.25 -11.52
CA ALA A 333 -29.84 5.91 -10.31
C ALA A 333 -30.67 7.20 -10.11
N MET A 334 -31.27 7.34 -8.93
CA MET A 334 -32.18 8.44 -8.60
C MET A 334 -31.81 9.02 -7.24
N PRO A 335 -31.36 10.29 -7.15
CA PRO A 335 -31.18 10.94 -5.86
C PRO A 335 -32.54 11.21 -5.19
N HIS A 336 -32.66 10.82 -3.93
CA HIS A 336 -33.80 11.10 -3.06
C HIS A 336 -33.43 12.11 -1.98
N LYS A 337 -34.39 12.94 -1.58
CA LYS A 337 -34.18 13.98 -0.56
C LYS A 337 -34.73 13.51 0.78
N ASP A 338 -33.90 13.46 1.81
CA ASP A 338 -34.37 13.35 3.20
C ASP A 338 -35.33 14.51 3.51
N THR A 339 -36.64 14.23 3.59
CA THR A 339 -37.68 15.27 3.59
C THR A 339 -38.16 15.60 5.00
N ASP A 340 -37.94 14.70 5.95
CA ASP A 340 -38.27 14.85 7.37
C ASP A 340 -37.05 14.94 8.29
N ASP A 341 -35.84 15.00 7.71
CA ASP A 341 -34.55 15.24 8.36
C ASP A 341 -34.22 14.17 9.43
N ASP A 342 -34.63 12.92 9.20
CA ASP A 342 -34.41 11.82 10.13
C ASP A 342 -33.26 10.87 9.72
N MET A 343 -32.66 11.11 8.56
CA MET A 343 -31.56 10.34 7.96
C MET A 343 -31.90 8.87 7.68
N ALA A 344 -33.18 8.49 7.67
CA ALA A 344 -33.64 7.16 7.33
C ALA A 344 -34.44 7.19 6.03
N TYR A 345 -34.14 6.28 5.10
CA TYR A 345 -34.91 6.18 3.86
C TYR A 345 -36.27 5.51 4.11
N THR A 346 -37.36 6.23 3.85
CA THR A 346 -38.75 5.80 4.11
C THR A 346 -39.70 6.05 2.93
N PHE A 347 -39.17 6.24 1.72
CA PHE A 347 -39.95 6.50 0.51
C PHE A 347 -40.98 5.40 0.21
N VAL A 348 -40.59 4.12 0.35
CA VAL A 348 -41.45 2.98 0.03
C VAL A 348 -42.53 2.81 1.10
N GLU A 349 -42.15 2.83 2.38
CA GLU A 349 -43.04 2.67 3.52
C GLU A 349 -44.08 3.79 3.63
N SER A 350 -43.69 5.01 3.25
CA SER A 350 -44.57 6.18 3.28
C SER A 350 -45.44 6.33 2.03
N GLU A 351 -45.31 5.42 1.06
CA GLU A 351 -45.93 5.52 -0.26
C GLU A 351 -45.57 6.86 -0.97
N GLY A 352 -44.33 7.30 -0.80
CA GLY A 352 -43.75 8.51 -1.41
C GLY A 352 -44.12 9.81 -0.69
N ALA A 353 -44.64 9.75 0.53
CA ALA A 353 -44.96 10.94 1.32
C ALA A 353 -43.72 11.57 1.98
N THR A 354 -42.74 10.75 2.34
CA THR A 354 -41.40 11.14 2.78
C THR A 354 -40.39 10.65 1.75
N ASP A 355 -39.21 11.25 1.79
CA ASP A 355 -38.06 10.90 0.95
C ASP A 355 -38.32 10.84 -0.55
N GLY A 356 -39.08 11.80 -1.05
CA GLY A 356 -39.33 11.91 -2.49
C GLY A 356 -38.04 12.14 -3.29
N PRO A 357 -38.04 11.81 -4.60
CA PRO A 357 -36.89 12.07 -5.45
C PRO A 357 -36.62 13.56 -5.56
N TYR A 358 -35.36 13.92 -5.75
CA TYR A 358 -35.02 15.24 -6.25
C TYR A 358 -35.61 15.42 -7.65
N THR A 359 -36.19 16.59 -7.93
CA THR A 359 -36.84 16.89 -9.21
C THR A 359 -36.24 18.11 -9.88
N SER A 360 -36.08 18.05 -11.20
CA SER A 360 -35.77 19.19 -12.07
C SER A 360 -36.85 19.31 -13.15
N ASP A 361 -37.34 20.54 -13.39
CA ASP A 361 -38.45 20.83 -14.31
C ASP A 361 -39.70 19.94 -14.12
N GLY A 362 -39.95 19.51 -12.88
CA GLY A 362 -41.09 18.67 -12.50
C GLY A 362 -40.94 17.18 -12.81
N SER A 363 -39.75 16.73 -13.23
CA SER A 363 -39.40 15.31 -13.41
C SER A 363 -38.31 14.91 -12.42
N ALA A 364 -38.26 13.63 -12.02
CA ALA A 364 -37.18 13.14 -11.18
C ALA A 364 -35.81 13.32 -11.88
N VAL A 365 -34.80 13.72 -11.11
CA VAL A 365 -33.41 13.69 -11.56
C VAL A 365 -33.00 12.22 -11.58
N VAL A 366 -32.56 11.72 -12.72
CA VAL A 366 -32.11 10.34 -12.89
C VAL A 366 -30.97 10.27 -13.90
N ASP A 367 -30.17 9.23 -13.77
CA ASP A 367 -29.30 8.76 -14.84
C ASP A 367 -29.41 7.24 -14.98
N THR A 368 -29.11 6.71 -16.16
CA THR A 368 -29.31 5.29 -16.47
C THR A 368 -28.03 4.65 -16.95
N ALA A 369 -27.77 3.45 -16.44
CA ALA A 369 -26.63 2.64 -16.85
C ALA A 369 -27.06 1.19 -17.08
N THR A 370 -26.24 0.45 -17.81
CA THR A 370 -26.39 -1.01 -17.95
C THR A 370 -25.58 -1.70 -16.85
N ALA A 371 -26.24 -2.56 -16.08
CA ALA A 371 -25.60 -3.48 -15.16
C ALA A 371 -25.54 -4.87 -15.82
N THR A 372 -24.34 -5.37 -16.05
CA THR A 372 -24.10 -6.74 -16.53
C THR A 372 -23.91 -7.64 -15.33
N VAL A 373 -24.81 -8.60 -15.12
CA VAL A 373 -24.81 -9.49 -13.95
C VAL A 373 -23.91 -10.70 -14.23
N SER A 374 -22.78 -10.74 -13.55
CA SER A 374 -21.81 -11.84 -13.57
C SER A 374 -21.05 -11.86 -12.25
N ALA A 375 -20.00 -11.05 -12.15
CA ALA A 375 -19.23 -10.84 -10.93
C ALA A 375 -18.47 -9.52 -11.03
N SER A 376 -18.04 -8.98 -9.91
CA SER A 376 -16.99 -7.95 -9.84
C SER A 376 -15.93 -8.39 -8.85
N VAL A 377 -14.68 -8.01 -9.10
CA VAL A 377 -13.56 -8.25 -8.19
C VAL A 377 -12.71 -6.98 -8.18
N THR A 378 -12.25 -6.58 -7.01
CA THR A 378 -11.34 -5.44 -6.83
C THR A 378 -10.20 -5.86 -5.93
N MET A 379 -8.98 -5.59 -6.37
CA MET A 379 -7.76 -5.86 -5.62
C MET A 379 -6.89 -4.62 -5.68
N ASN A 380 -6.50 -4.12 -4.50
CA ASN A 380 -5.62 -2.97 -4.42
C ASN A 380 -4.15 -3.39 -4.37
N THR A 381 -3.29 -2.47 -4.79
CA THR A 381 -1.85 -2.59 -4.52
C THR A 381 -1.66 -2.62 -3.00
N GLN A 382 -0.92 -3.61 -2.53
CA GLN A 382 -0.77 -3.86 -1.10
C GLN A 382 0.64 -4.35 -0.78
N GLU A 383 1.11 -4.06 0.43
CA GLU A 383 2.25 -4.78 0.99
C GLU A 383 1.84 -6.21 1.32
N SER A 384 2.72 -7.16 1.05
CA SER A 384 2.48 -8.58 1.33
C SER A 384 3.76 -9.23 1.86
N GLY A 385 3.60 -10.13 2.84
CA GLY A 385 4.68 -11.03 3.25
C GLY A 385 4.94 -12.17 2.26
N GLY A 386 4.33 -12.13 1.07
CA GLY A 386 4.49 -13.11 0.00
C GLY A 386 3.62 -14.37 0.11
N HIS A 387 2.85 -14.53 1.20
CA HIS A 387 2.09 -15.77 1.49
C HIS A 387 0.60 -15.60 1.37
N THR A 388 0.12 -14.40 1.63
CA THR A 388 -1.29 -14.05 1.58
C THR A 388 -1.42 -12.74 0.85
N VAL A 389 -2.55 -12.58 0.18
CA VAL A 389 -2.98 -11.33 -0.42
C VAL A 389 -4.44 -11.12 -0.09
N VAL A 390 -4.84 -9.86 0.07
CA VAL A 390 -6.23 -9.48 0.31
C VAL A 390 -6.84 -9.00 -0.99
N VAL A 391 -7.98 -9.56 -1.36
CA VAL A 391 -8.85 -9.04 -2.41
C VAL A 391 -9.87 -8.14 -1.71
N GLU A 392 -9.83 -6.84 -2.02
CA GLU A 392 -10.60 -5.81 -1.29
C GLU A 392 -12.09 -6.11 -1.34
N SER A 393 -12.62 -6.42 -2.52
CA SER A 393 -14.03 -6.78 -2.64
C SER A 393 -14.32 -7.74 -3.78
N VAL A 394 -15.40 -8.51 -3.60
CA VAL A 394 -15.89 -9.50 -4.57
C VAL A 394 -17.41 -9.50 -4.51
N ASP A 395 -18.09 -9.23 -5.63
CA ASP A 395 -19.53 -9.48 -5.77
C ASP A 395 -19.75 -10.64 -6.74
N LEU A 396 -20.38 -11.73 -6.29
CA LEU A 396 -20.65 -12.91 -7.11
C LEU A 396 -22.15 -13.09 -7.32
N SER A 397 -22.58 -13.26 -8.58
CA SER A 397 -24.00 -13.53 -8.91
C SER A 397 -24.47 -14.91 -8.48
N ASP A 398 -23.56 -15.88 -8.44
CA ASP A 398 -23.76 -17.21 -7.88
C ASP A 398 -22.57 -17.55 -6.94
N GLY A 399 -22.62 -18.68 -6.24
CA GLY A 399 -21.48 -19.12 -5.42
C GLY A 399 -20.23 -19.44 -6.25
N GLY A 400 -19.05 -19.33 -5.64
CA GLY A 400 -17.79 -19.56 -6.34
C GLY A 400 -16.55 -19.30 -5.51
N PHE A 401 -15.50 -18.82 -6.16
CA PHE A 401 -14.17 -18.61 -5.59
C PHE A 401 -13.55 -17.34 -6.17
N VAL A 402 -12.57 -16.77 -5.47
CA VAL A 402 -11.58 -15.89 -6.09
C VAL A 402 -10.25 -16.60 -6.15
N THR A 403 -9.70 -16.67 -7.36
CA THR A 403 -8.41 -17.28 -7.64
C THR A 403 -7.40 -16.20 -7.95
N ILE A 404 -6.23 -16.29 -7.34
CA ILE A 404 -5.09 -15.44 -7.63
C ILE A 404 -4.25 -16.17 -8.67
N HIS A 405 -4.09 -15.51 -9.81
CA HIS A 405 -3.15 -15.91 -10.83
C HIS A 405 -1.90 -15.04 -10.73
N ASP A 406 -0.75 -15.65 -11.01
CA ASP A 406 0.39 -14.88 -11.47
C ASP A 406 0.15 -14.46 -12.92
N SER A 407 1.04 -13.61 -13.39
CA SER A 407 0.91 -12.96 -14.68
C SER A 407 1.28 -13.86 -15.87
N SER A 408 1.78 -15.09 -15.64
CA SER A 408 1.91 -16.10 -16.72
C SER A 408 0.55 -16.46 -17.36
N LEU A 409 -0.57 -16.13 -16.69
CA LEU A 409 -1.91 -16.16 -17.26
C LEU A 409 -1.98 -15.42 -18.60
N PHE A 410 -1.36 -14.25 -18.69
CA PHE A 410 -1.36 -13.43 -19.91
C PHE A 410 -0.46 -14.00 -21.02
N ALA A 411 0.53 -14.81 -20.64
CA ALA A 411 1.34 -15.61 -21.58
C ALA A 411 0.58 -16.83 -22.14
N GLY A 412 -0.65 -17.07 -21.66
CA GLY A 412 -1.48 -18.21 -22.04
C GLY A 412 -1.31 -19.44 -21.16
N ASP A 413 -0.54 -19.37 -20.06
CA ASP A 413 -0.48 -20.46 -19.08
C ASP A 413 -1.69 -20.41 -18.12
N VAL A 414 -2.85 -20.80 -18.64
CA VAL A 414 -4.13 -20.70 -17.92
C VAL A 414 -4.14 -21.51 -16.62
N PHE A 415 -3.49 -22.67 -16.59
CA PHE A 415 -3.54 -23.58 -15.45
C PHE A 415 -2.33 -23.43 -14.52
N GLY A 416 -1.14 -23.21 -15.07
CA GLY A 416 0.09 -23.04 -14.29
C GLY A 416 0.14 -21.70 -13.55
N SER A 417 -0.59 -20.69 -14.04
CA SER A 417 -0.67 -19.37 -13.40
C SER A 417 -1.43 -19.36 -12.08
N VAL A 418 -2.24 -20.36 -11.76
CA VAL A 418 -3.00 -20.40 -10.50
C VAL A 418 -2.02 -20.51 -9.32
N VAL A 419 -1.87 -19.44 -8.54
CA VAL A 419 -0.95 -19.38 -7.39
C VAL A 419 -1.67 -19.38 -6.06
N GLY A 420 -2.98 -19.09 -5.99
CA GLY A 420 -3.78 -19.21 -4.76
C GLY A 420 -5.27 -19.20 -5.06
N THR A 421 -6.08 -19.77 -4.17
CA THR A 421 -7.54 -19.76 -4.30
C THR A 421 -8.17 -19.57 -2.93
N SER A 422 -9.22 -18.75 -2.86
CA SER A 422 -10.03 -18.58 -1.65
C SER A 422 -10.73 -19.88 -1.25
N ASP A 423 -11.24 -19.92 -0.01
CA ASP A 423 -12.33 -20.83 0.31
C ASP A 423 -13.58 -20.48 -0.53
N TYR A 424 -14.56 -21.41 -0.59
CA TYR A 424 -15.82 -21.16 -1.28
C TYR A 424 -16.54 -19.93 -0.68
N LEU A 425 -16.95 -19.03 -1.57
CA LEU A 425 -17.73 -17.84 -1.31
C LEU A 425 -19.16 -18.08 -1.79
N GLU A 426 -20.14 -17.81 -0.94
CA GLU A 426 -21.55 -17.81 -1.34
C GLU A 426 -21.83 -16.67 -2.35
N ALA A 427 -22.95 -16.74 -3.06
CA ALA A 427 -23.43 -15.60 -3.84
C ALA A 427 -23.59 -14.37 -2.93
N GLY A 428 -23.17 -13.20 -3.40
CA GLY A 428 -23.17 -11.97 -2.61
C GLY A 428 -21.92 -11.13 -2.74
N TYR A 429 -21.94 -10.02 -2.02
CA TYR A 429 -20.80 -9.12 -1.84
C TYR A 429 -19.98 -9.52 -0.61
N HIS A 430 -18.67 -9.63 -0.79
CA HIS A 430 -17.67 -9.99 0.20
C HIS A 430 -16.57 -8.94 0.20
N GLU A 431 -16.04 -8.63 1.37
CA GLU A 431 -14.94 -7.69 1.56
C GLU A 431 -13.75 -8.40 2.22
N ASP A 432 -12.56 -7.85 2.00
CA ASP A 432 -11.32 -8.29 2.64
C ASP A 432 -11.08 -9.81 2.53
N VAL A 433 -11.30 -10.37 1.33
CA VAL A 433 -11.12 -11.79 1.08
C VAL A 433 -9.63 -12.11 1.07
N GLU A 434 -9.13 -12.68 2.17
CA GLU A 434 -7.76 -13.17 2.27
C GLU A 434 -7.58 -14.47 1.48
N VAL A 435 -6.60 -14.48 0.56
CA VAL A 435 -6.21 -15.66 -0.21
C VAL A 435 -4.79 -16.07 0.14
N THR A 436 -4.63 -17.32 0.59
CA THR A 436 -3.31 -17.92 0.77
C THR A 436 -2.74 -18.37 -0.57
N LEU A 437 -1.52 -17.95 -0.85
CA LEU A 437 -0.77 -18.35 -2.05
C LEU A 437 -0.15 -19.73 -1.82
N SER A 438 -0.62 -20.71 -2.59
CA SER A 438 -0.02 -22.04 -2.70
C SER A 438 1.41 -22.00 -3.26
N THR A 439 1.69 -21.01 -4.12
CA THR A 439 3.02 -20.63 -4.58
C THR A 439 3.33 -19.23 -4.07
N PRO A 440 4.17 -19.07 -3.03
CA PRO A 440 4.47 -17.77 -2.46
C PRO A 440 5.02 -16.77 -3.49
N ALA A 441 4.56 -15.53 -3.40
CA ALA A 441 5.15 -14.40 -4.08
C ALA A 441 6.49 -14.07 -3.42
N ASN A 442 7.56 -14.21 -4.17
CA ASN A 442 8.93 -14.15 -3.65
C ASN A 442 9.60 -12.78 -3.85
N GLU A 443 8.89 -11.88 -4.50
CA GLU A 443 9.28 -10.51 -4.85
C GLU A 443 8.02 -9.73 -5.22
N SER A 444 8.15 -8.41 -5.29
CA SER A 444 7.07 -7.54 -5.71
C SER A 444 6.64 -7.84 -7.13
N GLN A 445 5.38 -8.26 -7.32
CA GLN A 445 4.87 -8.68 -8.62
C GLN A 445 3.40 -8.28 -8.82
N VAL A 446 2.96 -8.27 -10.07
CA VAL A 446 1.54 -8.10 -10.40
C VAL A 446 0.83 -9.44 -10.27
N LEU A 447 -0.26 -9.46 -9.51
CA LEU A 447 -1.16 -10.58 -9.39
C LEU A 447 -2.49 -10.24 -10.05
N VAL A 448 -3.19 -11.28 -10.51
CA VAL A 448 -4.49 -11.17 -11.16
C VAL A 448 -5.51 -11.87 -10.29
N ALA A 449 -6.40 -11.11 -9.65
CA ALA A 449 -7.57 -11.68 -8.98
C ALA A 449 -8.62 -12.01 -10.04
N MET A 450 -9.06 -13.26 -10.09
CA MET A 450 -10.06 -13.75 -11.03
C MET A 450 -11.22 -14.41 -10.28
N ALA A 451 -12.45 -14.00 -10.58
CA ALA A 451 -13.62 -14.66 -10.04
C ALA A 451 -13.91 -15.96 -10.80
N HIS A 452 -14.13 -17.06 -10.08
CA HIS A 452 -14.47 -18.39 -10.59
C HIS A 452 -15.82 -18.87 -10.06
N GLN A 453 -16.56 -19.62 -10.88
CA GLN A 453 -17.87 -20.18 -10.53
C GLN A 453 -17.73 -21.55 -9.86
N ASP A 454 -18.62 -21.93 -8.94
CA ASP A 454 -18.80 -23.35 -8.59
C ASP A 454 -19.78 -24.00 -9.57
N THR A 455 -19.25 -24.47 -10.70
CA THR A 455 -20.10 -24.96 -11.81
C THR A 455 -20.71 -26.34 -11.55
N ASN A 456 -20.16 -27.09 -10.61
CA ASN A 456 -20.55 -28.46 -10.32
C ASN A 456 -21.34 -28.59 -9.00
N GLY A 457 -21.34 -27.53 -8.17
CA GLY A 457 -22.08 -27.40 -6.92
C GLY A 457 -21.49 -28.21 -5.78
N ASP A 458 -20.19 -28.53 -5.81
CA ASP A 458 -19.51 -29.32 -4.80
C ASP A 458 -18.66 -28.49 -3.82
N THR A 459 -18.65 -27.17 -3.97
CA THR A 459 -17.95 -26.18 -3.13
C THR A 459 -16.44 -26.40 -3.04
N THR A 460 -15.86 -27.19 -3.94
CA THR A 460 -14.43 -27.50 -3.99
C THR A 460 -13.85 -27.00 -5.31
N TYR A 461 -12.86 -26.11 -5.23
CA TYR A 461 -12.21 -25.63 -6.43
C TYR A 461 -11.52 -26.77 -7.19
N SER A 462 -11.89 -26.96 -8.46
CA SER A 462 -11.44 -28.08 -9.30
C SER A 462 -11.08 -27.66 -10.73
N PHE A 463 -10.86 -26.37 -10.97
CA PHE A 463 -10.53 -25.81 -12.30
C PHE A 463 -9.26 -26.41 -12.90
N VAL A 464 -8.18 -26.48 -12.11
CA VAL A 464 -6.87 -26.96 -12.58
C VAL A 464 -6.93 -28.47 -12.85
N GLU A 465 -7.46 -29.27 -11.91
CA GLU A 465 -7.53 -30.73 -12.05
C GLU A 465 -8.48 -31.18 -13.17
N SER A 466 -9.53 -30.39 -13.44
CA SER A 466 -10.50 -30.68 -14.50
C SER A 466 -10.06 -30.18 -15.88
N GLU A 467 -8.90 -29.51 -15.98
CA GLU A 467 -8.46 -28.80 -17.18
C GLU A 467 -9.53 -27.80 -17.69
N GLY A 468 -10.17 -27.09 -16.75
CA GLY A 468 -11.18 -26.06 -17.00
C GLY A 468 -12.56 -26.60 -17.35
N ALA A 469 -12.81 -27.90 -17.19
CA ALA A 469 -14.13 -28.49 -17.42
C ALA A 469 -15.12 -28.19 -16.28
N THR A 470 -14.61 -27.94 -15.08
CA THR A 470 -15.35 -27.40 -13.94
C THR A 470 -14.68 -26.12 -13.46
N ASP A 471 -15.46 -25.32 -12.76
CA ASP A 471 -15.10 -24.11 -12.05
C ASP A 471 -14.40 -23.07 -12.91
N GLY A 472 -14.92 -22.88 -14.12
CA GLY A 472 -14.46 -21.85 -15.02
C GLY A 472 -14.66 -20.43 -14.46
N PRO A 473 -13.97 -19.44 -15.04
CA PRO A 473 -14.10 -18.06 -14.60
C PRO A 473 -15.51 -17.52 -14.83
N TYR A 474 -15.93 -16.59 -13.99
CA TYR A 474 -16.99 -15.66 -14.34
C TYR A 474 -16.59 -14.88 -15.58
N THR A 475 -17.54 -14.64 -16.48
CA THR A 475 -17.29 -13.90 -17.72
C THR A 475 -18.26 -12.76 -17.91
N ALA A 476 -17.74 -11.58 -18.24
CA ALA A 476 -18.52 -10.41 -18.59
C ALA A 476 -17.93 -9.76 -19.85
N ASN A 477 -18.78 -9.17 -20.69
CA ASN A 477 -18.37 -8.46 -21.91
C ASN A 477 -17.44 -9.27 -22.85
N GLY A 478 -17.51 -10.60 -22.80
CA GLY A 478 -16.71 -11.50 -23.63
C GLY A 478 -15.33 -11.89 -23.08
N GLY A 479 -14.99 -11.49 -21.84
CA GLY A 479 -13.74 -11.86 -21.15
C GLY A 479 -13.98 -12.38 -19.73
N ALA A 480 -12.96 -12.92 -19.10
CA ALA A 480 -12.99 -13.27 -17.68
C ALA A 480 -13.10 -12.01 -16.81
N VAL A 481 -13.82 -12.10 -15.69
CA VAL A 481 -13.87 -11.05 -14.68
C VAL A 481 -12.59 -11.11 -13.85
N VAL A 482 -11.72 -10.13 -14.07
CA VAL A 482 -10.42 -10.01 -13.40
C VAL A 482 -10.17 -8.59 -12.94
N ASP A 483 -9.30 -8.47 -11.95
CA ASP A 483 -8.62 -7.23 -11.60
C ASP A 483 -7.13 -7.52 -11.35
N THR A 484 -6.28 -6.51 -11.50
CA THR A 484 -4.83 -6.64 -11.38
C THR A 484 -4.26 -5.68 -10.36
N ALA A 485 -3.42 -6.19 -9.47
CA ALA A 485 -2.79 -5.38 -8.44
C ALA A 485 -1.34 -5.79 -8.22
N LYS A 486 -0.50 -4.85 -7.76
CA LYS A 486 0.87 -5.17 -7.35
C LYS A 486 0.87 -5.62 -5.88
N ALA A 487 1.36 -6.82 -5.62
CA ALA A 487 1.72 -7.25 -4.28
C ALA A 487 3.18 -6.86 -4.06
N LEU A 488 3.43 -5.93 -3.13
CA LEU A 488 4.77 -5.46 -2.77
C LEU A 488 5.36 -6.40 -1.72
N VAL A 489 6.28 -7.26 -2.13
CA VAL A 489 6.89 -8.25 -1.24
C VAL A 489 8.26 -7.75 -0.80
N ASN A 490 8.28 -7.06 0.33
CA ASN A 490 9.48 -6.48 0.90
C ASN A 490 10.02 -7.38 2.02
N ALA A 491 11.34 -7.57 2.04
CA ALA A 491 12.00 -8.07 3.22
C ALA A 491 12.20 -6.92 4.19
N VAL A 492 11.85 -7.12 5.46
CA VAL A 492 11.94 -6.09 6.50
C VAL A 492 12.58 -6.72 7.72
N VAL A 493 13.47 -5.98 8.38
CA VAL A 493 14.03 -6.34 9.69
C VAL A 493 13.68 -5.22 10.65
N VAL A 494 13.00 -5.55 11.74
CA VAL A 494 12.74 -4.64 12.85
C VAL A 494 13.48 -5.16 14.09
N ALA A 495 14.36 -4.33 14.64
CA ALA A 495 15.10 -4.64 15.85
C ALA A 495 15.35 -3.38 16.70
N ASP A 496 14.88 -3.42 17.94
CA ASP A 496 15.07 -2.35 18.91
C ASP A 496 16.32 -2.54 19.79
N ASP A 497 16.78 -1.42 20.36
CA ASP A 497 17.82 -1.38 21.37
C ASP A 497 17.46 -2.28 22.57
N GLN A 498 18.40 -3.11 23.02
CA GLN A 498 18.10 -4.12 24.03
C GLN A 498 19.24 -4.39 25.01
N GLN A 499 18.84 -4.86 26.19
CA GLN A 499 19.75 -5.47 27.15
C GLN A 499 19.81 -6.98 26.86
N THR A 500 21.03 -7.51 26.71
CA THR A 500 21.26 -8.92 26.40
C THR A 500 22.09 -9.58 27.49
N ASP A 501 22.08 -10.91 27.55
CA ASP A 501 23.03 -11.68 28.35
C ASP A 501 24.42 -11.83 27.70
N GLY A 502 24.58 -11.27 26.48
CA GLY A 502 25.79 -11.33 25.67
C GLY A 502 25.87 -12.55 24.76
N THR A 503 24.95 -13.51 24.87
CA THR A 503 24.96 -14.76 24.10
C THR A 503 23.87 -14.83 23.04
N THR A 504 22.83 -14.02 23.14
CA THR A 504 21.72 -13.97 22.18
C THR A 504 21.32 -12.54 21.83
N VAL A 505 20.81 -12.31 20.63
CA VAL A 505 20.11 -11.07 20.25
C VAL A 505 18.70 -11.45 19.80
N THR A 506 17.70 -10.68 20.22
CA THR A 506 16.32 -10.86 19.74
C THR A 506 16.03 -9.85 18.66
N VAL A 507 15.48 -10.32 17.55
CA VAL A 507 14.97 -9.46 16.46
C VAL A 507 13.45 -9.47 16.58
N ASP A 508 12.86 -8.27 16.74
CA ASP A 508 11.45 -8.11 17.10
C ASP A 508 10.54 -8.65 16.00
N SER A 509 10.86 -8.33 14.74
CA SER A 509 10.25 -9.00 13.60
C SER A 509 11.18 -9.05 12.39
N VAL A 510 10.98 -10.07 11.56
CA VAL A 510 11.60 -10.17 10.23
C VAL A 510 10.59 -10.71 9.23
N THR A 511 10.45 -10.06 8.09
CA THR A 511 9.70 -10.56 6.93
C THR A 511 10.68 -11.04 5.87
N LEU A 512 10.55 -12.28 5.42
CA LEU A 512 11.42 -12.89 4.41
C LEU A 512 10.60 -13.38 3.23
N ALA A 513 10.77 -12.78 2.06
CA ALA A 513 10.00 -13.13 0.87
C ALA A 513 10.18 -14.60 0.42
N ASN A 514 11.40 -15.15 0.54
CA ASN A 514 11.76 -16.52 0.15
C ASN A 514 12.26 -17.38 1.33
N GLY A 515 12.03 -16.92 2.56
CA GLY A 515 12.66 -17.50 3.75
C GLY A 515 14.16 -17.29 3.74
N GLY A 516 14.85 -17.93 4.68
CA GLY A 516 16.28 -17.78 4.87
C GLY A 516 16.61 -17.55 6.33
N PHE A 517 17.38 -16.50 6.62
CA PHE A 517 18.02 -16.33 7.91
C PHE A 517 18.02 -14.87 8.34
N VAL A 518 18.13 -14.64 9.64
CA VAL A 518 18.58 -13.36 10.17
C VAL A 518 19.95 -13.54 10.78
N THR A 519 20.89 -12.72 10.35
CA THR A 519 22.27 -12.71 10.82
C THR A 519 22.49 -11.49 11.69
N ILE A 520 23.33 -11.63 12.71
CA ILE A 520 23.79 -10.51 13.51
C ILE A 520 25.22 -10.22 13.09
N HIS A 521 25.46 -8.99 12.67
CA HIS A 521 26.78 -8.46 12.36
C HIS A 521 27.26 -7.53 13.47
N ASP A 522 28.55 -7.59 13.81
CA ASP A 522 29.16 -6.61 14.71
C ASP A 522 29.47 -5.28 14.00
N SER A 523 30.01 -4.32 14.76
CA SER A 523 30.33 -2.98 14.25
C SER A 523 31.37 -2.98 13.11
N THR A 524 32.13 -4.06 12.91
CA THR A 524 33.15 -4.13 11.85
C THR A 524 32.53 -4.19 10.45
N LEU A 525 31.23 -4.51 10.35
CA LEU A 525 30.50 -4.40 9.08
C LEU A 525 30.57 -2.98 8.52
N ALA A 526 30.45 -1.96 9.38
CA ALA A 526 30.54 -0.55 8.98
C ALA A 526 31.94 -0.14 8.48
N ASP A 527 32.97 -0.90 8.87
CA ASP A 527 34.35 -0.75 8.39
C ASP A 527 34.62 -1.56 7.10
N GLY A 528 33.60 -2.24 6.55
CA GLY A 528 33.67 -3.04 5.33
C GLY A 528 34.05 -4.51 5.52
N ALA A 529 34.08 -5.01 6.77
CA ALA A 529 34.34 -6.43 7.05
C ALA A 529 33.07 -7.27 6.85
N VAL A 530 32.71 -7.57 5.60
CA VAL A 530 31.42 -8.20 5.26
C VAL A 530 31.28 -9.63 5.82
N LEU A 531 32.32 -10.47 5.70
CA LEU A 531 32.24 -11.88 6.08
C LEU A 531 32.56 -12.08 7.56
N GLU A 532 33.57 -11.36 8.08
CA GLU A 532 34.08 -11.52 9.43
C GLU A 532 33.19 -10.88 10.50
N SER A 533 32.32 -9.93 10.12
CA SER A 533 31.40 -9.28 11.04
C SER A 533 30.26 -10.19 11.49
N VAL A 534 29.98 -11.31 10.81
CA VAL A 534 28.91 -12.24 11.20
C VAL A 534 29.25 -12.86 12.56
N VAL A 535 28.49 -12.50 13.59
CA VAL A 535 28.65 -12.98 14.97
C VAL A 535 27.53 -13.91 15.44
N GLY A 536 26.48 -14.10 14.65
CA GLY A 536 25.43 -15.07 14.91
C GLY A 536 24.47 -15.20 13.74
N THR A 537 23.75 -16.32 13.65
CA THR A 537 22.74 -16.55 12.62
C THR A 537 21.58 -17.37 13.17
N SER A 538 20.36 -17.00 12.80
CA SER A 538 19.17 -17.75 13.16
C SER A 538 19.19 -19.16 12.57
N GLN A 539 18.28 -20.01 13.05
CA GLN A 539 17.88 -21.17 12.25
C GLN A 539 17.18 -20.71 10.98
N TYR A 540 17.00 -21.61 10.02
CA TYR A 540 16.19 -21.34 8.85
C TYR A 540 14.79 -20.89 9.29
N LEU A 541 14.39 -19.73 8.80
CA LEU A 541 13.06 -19.18 8.89
C LEU A 541 12.39 -19.42 7.54
N SER A 542 11.19 -19.99 7.57
CA SER A 542 10.39 -20.09 6.35
C SER A 542 10.11 -18.71 5.78
N ALA A 543 9.62 -18.66 4.55
CA ALA A 543 9.14 -17.40 4.02
C ALA A 543 7.97 -16.84 4.88
N GLY A 544 7.76 -15.53 4.86
CA GLY A 544 6.77 -14.81 5.66
C GLY A 544 7.36 -14.00 6.83
N THR A 545 6.47 -13.48 7.69
CA THR A 545 6.85 -12.69 8.89
C THR A 545 7.06 -13.60 10.10
N HIS A 546 8.17 -13.38 10.80
CA HIS A 546 8.52 -14.06 12.05
C HIS A 546 8.74 -13.01 13.13
N GLU A 547 8.16 -13.22 14.30
CA GLU A 547 8.31 -12.33 15.45
C GLU A 547 9.23 -12.95 16.51
N ASN A 548 9.90 -12.09 17.28
CA ASN A 548 10.72 -12.47 18.43
C ASN A 548 11.79 -13.53 18.08
N VAL A 549 12.47 -13.35 16.94
CA VAL A 549 13.51 -14.28 16.48
C VAL A 549 14.74 -14.15 17.36
N THR A 550 15.00 -15.16 18.18
CA THR A 550 16.22 -15.22 18.99
C THR A 550 17.38 -15.80 18.17
N VAL A 551 18.40 -14.98 17.94
CA VAL A 551 19.65 -15.39 17.28
C VAL A 551 20.69 -15.74 18.33
N GLN A 552 21.19 -16.98 18.30
CA GLN A 552 22.32 -17.39 19.12
C GLN A 552 23.62 -16.86 18.51
N LEU A 553 24.47 -16.26 19.34
CA LEU A 553 25.74 -15.72 18.90
C LEU A 553 26.85 -16.76 19.02
N ASP A 554 27.69 -16.82 17.99
CA ASP A 554 28.92 -17.61 17.94
C ASP A 554 30.05 -16.94 18.74
N ALA A 555 29.96 -15.62 18.95
CA ALA A 555 30.85 -14.82 19.76
C ALA A 555 30.07 -14.01 20.81
N GLU A 556 30.48 -14.08 22.08
CA GLU A 556 29.83 -13.31 23.14
C GLU A 556 30.08 -11.81 22.97
N LEU A 557 29.01 -11.02 23.11
CA LEU A 557 29.09 -9.56 23.18
C LEU A 557 29.42 -9.12 24.60
N SER A 558 30.03 -7.93 24.75
CA SER A 558 30.35 -7.41 26.07
C SER A 558 30.30 -5.88 26.12
N GLY A 559 29.65 -5.35 27.15
CA GLY A 559 29.40 -3.92 27.27
C GLY A 559 28.39 -3.41 26.27
N GLU A 560 28.30 -2.09 26.16
CA GLU A 560 27.45 -1.38 25.20
C GLU A 560 28.16 -1.31 23.84
N GLN A 561 27.54 -1.86 22.81
CA GLN A 561 28.05 -1.86 21.44
C GLN A 561 26.93 -1.85 20.40
N THR A 562 27.22 -1.36 19.20
CA THR A 562 26.30 -1.42 18.05
C THR A 562 26.47 -2.74 17.31
N VAL A 563 25.36 -3.37 16.96
CA VAL A 563 25.28 -4.51 16.06
C VAL A 563 24.26 -4.23 14.96
N PHE A 564 24.26 -5.07 13.93
CA PHE A 564 23.31 -4.97 12.83
C PHE A 564 22.59 -6.30 12.64
N ALA A 565 21.26 -6.29 12.68
CA ALA A 565 20.45 -7.42 12.27
C ALA A 565 20.22 -7.33 10.75
N MET A 566 20.59 -8.36 9.99
CA MET A 566 20.50 -8.38 8.53
C MET A 566 19.73 -9.62 8.06
N ALA A 567 18.79 -9.43 7.12
CA ALA A 567 18.07 -10.53 6.51
C ALA A 567 18.91 -11.16 5.38
N HIS A 568 18.98 -12.48 5.34
CA HIS A 568 19.66 -13.27 4.31
C HIS A 568 18.69 -14.25 3.65
N LYS A 569 18.80 -14.42 2.34
CA LYS A 569 17.95 -15.32 1.54
C LYS A 569 18.62 -16.68 1.39
N ASP A 570 17.91 -17.77 1.65
CA ASP A 570 18.39 -19.12 1.28
C ASP A 570 18.42 -19.23 -0.26
N THR A 571 19.60 -19.04 -0.86
CA THR A 571 19.70 -18.88 -2.33
C THR A 571 19.87 -20.21 -3.06
N ASN A 572 20.21 -21.27 -2.31
CA ASN A 572 20.46 -22.59 -2.86
C ASN A 572 19.36 -23.62 -2.46
N GLY A 573 18.45 -23.23 -1.56
CA GLY A 573 17.30 -24.01 -1.13
C GLY A 573 17.66 -25.19 -0.22
N ASP A 574 18.84 -25.17 0.42
CA ASP A 574 19.30 -26.25 1.29
C ASP A 574 18.98 -26.03 2.78
N MET A 575 18.36 -24.90 3.11
CA MET A 575 17.98 -24.47 4.46
C MET A 575 19.16 -24.37 5.43
N ALA A 576 20.40 -24.27 4.93
CA ALA A 576 21.61 -24.18 5.72
C ALA A 576 22.40 -22.90 5.37
N TYR A 577 22.64 -22.06 6.38
CA TYR A 577 23.39 -20.83 6.18
C TYR A 577 24.84 -21.10 5.77
N SER A 578 25.21 -20.61 4.58
CA SER A 578 26.46 -20.91 3.90
C SER A 578 27.22 -19.66 3.39
N PHE A 579 26.70 -18.44 3.65
CA PHE A 579 27.28 -17.16 3.21
C PHE A 579 28.78 -17.00 3.50
N VAL A 580 29.20 -17.20 4.75
CA VAL A 580 30.60 -17.04 5.14
C VAL A 580 31.49 -18.08 4.45
N GLN A 581 31.01 -19.32 4.32
CA GLN A 581 31.76 -20.43 3.75
C GLN A 581 31.90 -20.33 2.24
N SER A 582 30.90 -19.74 1.58
CA SER A 582 30.86 -19.52 0.15
C SER A 582 31.50 -18.19 -0.28
N GLU A 583 32.03 -17.42 0.67
CA GLU A 583 32.55 -16.06 0.45
C GLU A 583 31.49 -15.14 -0.19
N GLY A 584 30.23 -15.29 0.23
CA GLY A 584 29.09 -14.51 -0.23
C GLY A 584 28.44 -15.00 -1.52
N ALA A 585 28.89 -16.12 -2.11
CA ALA A 585 28.32 -16.66 -3.35
C ALA A 585 26.95 -17.34 -3.17
N THR A 586 26.64 -17.74 -1.94
CA THR A 586 25.34 -18.29 -1.52
C THR A 586 24.90 -17.57 -0.27
N ASP A 587 23.60 -17.57 -0.02
CA ASP A 587 22.94 -16.97 1.12
C ASP A 587 23.25 -15.49 1.32
N GLY A 588 23.27 -14.76 0.21
CA GLY A 588 23.43 -13.31 0.24
C GLY A 588 22.31 -12.60 1.01
N PRO A 589 22.55 -11.35 1.42
CA PRO A 589 21.51 -10.56 2.07
C PRO A 589 20.32 -10.36 1.14
N TYR A 590 19.14 -10.18 1.72
CA TYR A 590 18.08 -9.48 1.02
C TYR A 590 18.58 -8.07 0.72
N VAL A 591 18.34 -7.57 -0.48
CA VAL A 591 18.78 -6.24 -0.91
C VAL A 591 17.56 -5.44 -1.33
N GLN A 592 17.50 -4.20 -0.86
CA GLN A 592 16.45 -3.22 -1.11
C GLN A 592 17.13 -1.91 -1.52
N SER A 593 16.76 -1.36 -2.68
CA SER A 593 17.38 -0.15 -3.25
C SER A 593 18.93 -0.23 -3.31
N GLY A 594 19.45 -1.40 -3.66
CA GLY A 594 20.90 -1.67 -3.72
C GLY A 594 21.61 -1.83 -2.38
N MET A 595 20.90 -1.68 -1.25
CA MET A 595 21.42 -1.80 0.11
C MET A 595 20.93 -3.09 0.77
N PRO A 596 21.72 -3.76 1.61
CA PRO A 596 21.24 -4.91 2.36
C PRO A 596 20.09 -4.51 3.31
N VAL A 597 19.06 -5.33 3.39
CA VAL A 597 17.96 -5.19 4.35
C VAL A 597 18.49 -5.50 5.74
N MET A 598 18.75 -4.44 6.50
CA MET A 598 19.33 -4.53 7.84
C MET A 598 18.87 -3.37 8.72
N GLN A 599 18.91 -3.58 10.03
CA GLN A 599 18.71 -2.53 11.03
C GLN A 599 19.85 -2.53 12.05
N SER A 600 20.35 -1.33 12.39
CA SER A 600 21.30 -1.16 13.49
C SER A 600 20.56 -1.08 14.82
N LEU A 601 21.12 -1.73 15.85
CA LEU A 601 20.64 -1.63 17.23
C LEU A 601 21.81 -1.53 18.22
N SER A 602 21.58 -0.85 19.33
CA SER A 602 22.46 -0.83 20.49
C SER A 602 22.15 -2.01 21.40
N VAL A 603 23.16 -2.79 21.73
CA VAL A 603 23.06 -3.90 22.68
C VAL A 603 23.98 -3.64 23.87
N ASP A 604 23.44 -3.81 25.07
CA ASP A 604 24.18 -3.71 26.33
C ASP A 604 24.26 -5.09 26.98
N ALA A 605 25.49 -5.63 27.00
CA ALA A 605 25.82 -6.95 27.52
C ALA A 605 26.66 -6.85 28.79
N PRO A 606 26.65 -7.87 29.68
CA PRO A 606 27.47 -7.87 30.88
C PRO A 606 28.95 -7.65 30.54
N GLY A 607 29.57 -6.68 31.23
CA GLY A 607 31.00 -6.41 31.04
C GLY A 607 31.85 -7.65 31.35
N GLN A 608 32.86 -7.91 30.51
CA GLN A 608 33.73 -9.07 30.66
C GLN A 608 34.48 -9.01 32.00
N THR A 609 34.13 -9.91 32.94
CA THR A 609 34.79 -9.95 34.24
C THR A 609 36.13 -10.68 34.08
N THR A 610 37.20 -9.92 33.83
CA THR A 610 38.56 -10.48 33.86
C THR A 610 38.89 -10.92 35.29
N THR A 611 38.72 -12.22 35.57
CA THR A 611 39.19 -12.81 36.80
C THR A 611 40.71 -12.94 36.70
N THR A 612 41.44 -11.90 37.12
CA THR A 612 42.89 -11.98 37.34
C THR A 612 43.12 -13.06 38.40
N MET A 613 43.63 -14.23 37.99
CA MET A 613 44.15 -15.24 38.91
C MET A 613 45.37 -14.64 39.63
N ASP A 614 45.14 -14.04 40.79
CA ASP A 614 46.20 -13.58 41.67
C ASP A 614 46.88 -14.82 42.29
N GLU A 615 48.17 -14.98 42.02
CA GLU A 615 48.98 -16.08 42.54
C GLU A 615 48.96 -16.06 44.07
N MET A 616 48.37 -17.10 44.65
CA MET A 616 48.34 -17.36 46.09
C MET A 616 49.77 -17.66 46.59
N THR A 617 50.49 -16.63 47.04
CA THR A 617 51.73 -16.81 47.81
C THR A 617 51.38 -17.05 49.29
N THR A 618 51.45 -18.31 49.71
CA THR A 618 51.37 -18.71 51.13
C THR A 618 52.60 -18.24 51.89
N THR A 619 52.44 -17.21 52.74
CA THR A 619 53.38 -16.87 53.81
C THR A 619 52.85 -17.37 55.15
N MET A 620 53.66 -18.19 55.81
CA MET A 620 53.42 -18.74 57.15
C MET A 620 53.49 -17.64 58.22
N ASP A 621 52.37 -17.49 58.92
CA ASP A 621 52.19 -17.33 60.37
C ASP A 621 53.37 -16.78 61.19
N GLU A 622 53.21 -15.56 61.72
CA GLU A 622 53.74 -15.23 63.05
C GLU A 622 52.71 -14.41 63.84
N MET A 623 52.15 -15.08 64.84
CA MET A 623 51.12 -14.61 65.76
C MET A 623 51.76 -13.77 66.87
N THR A 624 51.41 -12.48 66.96
CA THR A 624 51.59 -11.71 68.20
C THR A 624 50.30 -10.97 68.58
N THR A 625 49.95 -11.17 69.84
CA THR A 625 48.79 -10.74 70.62
C THR A 625 48.63 -9.22 70.75
N THR A 626 47.39 -8.71 70.80
CA THR A 626 46.78 -8.11 72.02
C THR A 626 45.34 -7.65 71.76
N MET A 627 44.46 -7.94 72.73
CA MET A 627 43.14 -7.35 72.91
C MET A 627 43.26 -5.92 73.48
N ASP A 628 42.42 -4.97 73.06
CA ASP A 628 41.65 -4.13 74.00
C ASP A 628 40.49 -3.40 73.31
N GLU A 629 39.49 -3.09 74.14
CA GLU A 629 38.09 -2.76 73.86
C GLU A 629 37.74 -1.28 73.53
N THR A 630 36.49 -1.11 73.02
CA THR A 630 35.50 0.00 73.23
C THR A 630 35.75 1.37 72.56
N ASP A 631 34.77 2.14 72.05
CA ASP A 631 33.30 2.09 72.05
C ASP A 631 32.70 3.10 71.04
N ALA A 632 31.41 2.93 70.71
CA ALA A 632 30.40 3.92 70.27
C ALA A 632 30.57 4.64 68.90
N SER A 633 29.57 4.87 68.04
CA SER A 633 28.09 4.77 68.12
C SER A 633 27.46 4.91 66.72
N GLY A 634 26.30 4.29 66.47
CA GLY A 634 25.27 4.85 65.57
C GLY A 634 24.65 3.93 64.50
N SER A 635 23.72 3.06 64.94
CA SER A 635 22.45 2.62 64.30
C SER A 635 22.43 2.31 62.78
N THR A 636 22.14 1.10 62.29
CA THR A 636 20.87 0.33 62.48
C THR A 636 21.08 -1.13 62.04
N PRO A 637 20.63 -2.16 62.78
CA PRO A 637 20.76 -3.56 62.37
C PRO A 637 19.55 -4.03 61.55
N GLY A 638 19.84 -4.84 60.53
CA GLY A 638 18.84 -5.70 59.88
C GLY A 638 18.58 -7.01 60.65
N PHE A 639 17.90 -7.89 59.92
CA PHE A 639 17.65 -9.32 60.14
C PHE A 639 16.41 -9.73 60.91
N GLY A 640 15.67 -10.68 60.32
CA GLY A 640 14.59 -11.37 61.01
C GLY A 640 13.91 -12.44 60.16
N VAL A 641 14.67 -13.48 59.79
CA VAL A 641 14.24 -14.76 59.20
C VAL A 641 12.99 -15.35 59.90
N GLY A 642 12.10 -16.01 59.16
CA GLY A 642 11.16 -16.96 59.78
C GLY A 642 10.08 -17.58 58.90
N LEU A 643 10.35 -18.81 58.43
CA LEU A 643 9.49 -20.01 58.50
C LEU A 643 7.96 -19.91 58.25
N ALA A 644 7.45 -20.72 57.31
CA ALA A 644 6.40 -21.78 57.49
C ALA A 644 5.71 -22.09 56.14
N LEU A 645 5.52 -23.33 55.65
CA LEU A 645 4.72 -24.51 56.09
C LEU A 645 3.19 -24.45 55.78
N ILE A 646 2.79 -25.19 54.72
CA ILE A 646 1.60 -26.09 54.55
C ILE A 646 0.19 -25.60 54.07
N ALA A 647 -0.34 -26.41 53.10
CA ALA A 647 -1.73 -26.79 52.72
C ALA A 647 -2.59 -25.81 51.89
N VAL A 648 -3.24 -26.15 50.74
CA VAL A 648 -4.07 -27.29 50.22
C VAL A 648 -5.56 -27.27 50.65
N LEU A 649 -6.43 -27.36 49.62
CA LEU A 649 -7.92 -27.53 49.54
C LEU A 649 -8.76 -26.24 49.67
N GLY A 650 -9.79 -25.95 48.86
CA GLY A 650 -10.42 -26.63 47.72
C GLY A 650 -11.79 -26.00 47.37
N ALA A 651 -12.10 -25.99 46.07
CA ALA A 651 -13.42 -26.17 45.41
C ALA A 651 -14.63 -25.21 45.62
N ALA A 652 -15.11 -24.68 44.46
CA ALA A 652 -16.44 -24.91 43.83
C ALA A 652 -17.54 -23.81 43.84
N LEU A 653 -17.96 -23.48 42.58
CA LEU A 653 -19.32 -23.36 42.00
C LEU A 653 -20.25 -22.20 42.40
N LEU A 654 -20.77 -21.44 41.41
CA LEU A 654 -22.11 -21.66 40.82
C LEU A 654 -22.39 -20.75 39.60
N ALA A 655 -23.11 -21.30 38.63
CA ALA A 655 -23.66 -20.65 37.43
C ALA A 655 -24.97 -19.89 37.69
N LEU A 656 -25.36 -18.97 36.80
CA LEU A 656 -26.76 -18.78 36.40
C LEU A 656 -26.90 -18.15 35.01
N ARG A 657 -28.02 -18.49 34.38
CA ARG A 657 -28.42 -18.35 32.98
C ARG A 657 -29.73 -17.53 32.93
N ARG A 658 -29.90 -16.72 31.88
CA ARG A 658 -31.15 -16.11 31.34
C ARG A 658 -31.95 -15.13 32.23
N ASP A 659 -32.19 -13.93 31.73
CA ASP A 659 -33.33 -13.64 30.82
C ASP A 659 -32.87 -12.76 29.65
#